data_AF-A0A3M6VG17-F1
#
_entry.id   AF-A0A3M6VG17-F1
#
_cell.length_a   1.000
_cell.length_b   1.000
_cell.length_c   1.000
_cell.angle_alpha   90.00
_cell.angle_beta   90.00
_cell.angle_gamma   90.00
#
_symmetry.space_group_name_H-M   'P 1'
#
loop_
_entity.id
_entity.type
_entity.pdbx_description
1 polymer ?
#
loop_
_entity_poly.entity_id
_entity_poly.type
_entity_poly.pdbx_seq_one_letter_code
_entity_poly.pdbx_strand_id
1 'polypeptide(L)'
;MELLIALRAGALSAVALLRARKLGVCMRCCLRFAGIDDLAVYACSKKKMMDAVHMFFKESGVEECKMQEVLGCTCCLGILNEAFHEKMLADVQLLAEKGDYDMKVFSLNIKLPSVVLLREYSLLHFLRSDVDGFPRNKSFDVKDVLKVWRRWIDPDGSPVPVLELTSLLAPSISRMFMNAECAIKSEFAVLIDIRHDESADEVRQIPAIKLNTADLLLSTYTHAFPLQQQLEGTRKRGRGPPPVFDGFGAVSRALATLSVLPETIMSPPTRLATLPRAVVTFERDSVYMQGRYLKFQRGISQTPWILDGERMGKSSVEECIGEIALPFFQGSGYKFHTAGREDIDVRMLGNGRPFILEILDAKKAYLDQSEYDKLQKAVNDANSGAVKIVRVKSSTKDYFAGLQAGADSKKKTYCCVVWSEGVLTPEAIASIDAIHDLTIQQQTPIRVLHRRTQMTRPKVIHAAKCEVLNKHYMLLRLTTSAGTYVKEFVHGDRGRTNPNVASILVKRMQEFELTWVVYDPTDPLGAMLALFALSPLPDDRVRHTRCHAKRLGQHQQVITLEHNAISCGDLISWCWQLVSVLLNKILKKHINQPRPVGAFMSGPGMPSAHSQFISFFAAYMVIYTWKRLNTHRRLEKWLTIIGAIAITVLTCYSRIHLNYHSTDQVAVGAAVGGLTGVVWYALIATVR
;
A
#
# COMPACT_ATOMS: atom_id res chain seq x y z
N MET A 1 15.36 18.03 -54.52
CA MET A 1 14.11 18.64 -55.05
C MET A 1 13.07 18.75 -53.94
N GLU A 2 12.81 17.68 -53.18
CA GLU A 2 11.84 17.64 -52.08
C GLU A 2 11.98 18.74 -51.02
N LEU A 3 13.18 18.98 -50.47
CA LEU A 3 13.37 20.06 -49.47
C LEU A 3 13.07 21.47 -50.03
N LEU A 4 13.44 21.75 -51.29
CA LEU A 4 13.14 23.04 -51.91
C LEU A 4 11.62 23.19 -52.13
N ILE A 5 10.94 22.11 -52.52
CA ILE A 5 9.47 22.07 -52.63
C ILE A 5 8.84 22.31 -51.25
N ALA A 6 9.33 21.65 -50.20
CA ALA A 6 8.87 21.84 -48.84
C ALA A 6 9.08 23.28 -48.34
N LEU A 7 10.20 23.92 -48.69
CA LEU A 7 10.45 25.33 -48.38
C LEU A 7 9.49 26.27 -49.12
N ARG A 8 9.18 25.99 -50.39
CA ARG A 8 8.20 26.75 -51.18
C ARG A 8 6.77 26.59 -50.65
N ALA A 9 6.42 25.40 -50.20
CA ALA A 9 5.10 25.09 -49.63
C ALA A 9 4.97 25.52 -48.16
N GLY A 10 6.10 25.69 -47.46
CA GLY A 10 6.15 26.07 -46.05
C GLY A 10 5.68 27.50 -45.80
N ALA A 11 5.25 27.79 -44.58
CA ALA A 11 4.67 29.08 -44.22
C ALA A 11 5.71 30.21 -44.03
N LEU A 12 7.02 29.90 -44.06
CA LEU A 12 8.08 30.83 -43.71
C LEU A 12 8.66 31.51 -44.96
N SER A 13 8.53 32.84 -45.06
CA SER A 13 9.13 33.62 -46.15
C SER A 13 10.67 33.59 -46.10
N ALA A 14 11.34 33.88 -47.23
CA ALA A 14 12.79 34.00 -47.28
C ALA A 14 13.35 35.04 -46.29
N VAL A 15 12.65 36.16 -46.10
CA VAL A 15 13.02 37.20 -45.12
C VAL A 15 12.91 36.68 -43.69
N ALA A 16 11.81 35.98 -43.37
CA ALA A 16 11.59 35.38 -42.05
C ALA A 16 12.61 34.27 -41.74
N LEU A 17 12.93 33.44 -42.75
CA LEU A 17 13.97 32.42 -42.66
C LEU A 17 15.34 33.05 -42.39
N LEU A 18 15.73 34.08 -43.15
CA LEU A 18 16.99 34.79 -42.95
C LEU A 18 17.07 35.40 -41.54
N ARG A 19 15.97 36.01 -41.05
CA ARG A 19 15.93 36.60 -39.71
C ARG A 19 16.10 35.56 -38.61
N ALA A 20 15.37 34.44 -38.66
CA ALA A 20 15.55 33.34 -37.71
C ALA A 20 16.99 32.80 -37.72
N ARG A 21 17.60 32.67 -38.90
CA ARG A 21 18.97 32.19 -39.03
C ARG A 21 20.01 33.19 -38.47
N LYS A 22 19.80 34.50 -38.65
CA LYS A 22 20.63 35.55 -38.00
C LYS A 22 20.56 35.47 -36.47
N LEU A 23 19.43 35.06 -35.91
CA LEU A 23 19.28 34.78 -34.47
C LEU A 23 19.91 33.44 -34.03
N GLY A 24 20.64 32.72 -34.90
CA GLY A 24 21.28 31.46 -34.54
C GLY A 24 20.34 30.26 -34.45
N VAL A 25 19.19 30.30 -35.13
CA VAL A 25 18.28 29.16 -35.21
C VAL A 25 18.81 28.15 -36.24
N CYS A 26 18.83 26.86 -35.93
CA CYS A 26 19.25 25.83 -36.87
C CYS A 26 18.20 25.61 -37.97
N MET A 27 18.61 25.09 -39.13
CA MET A 27 17.70 24.92 -40.26
C MET A 27 16.51 24.01 -39.94
N ARG A 28 16.72 22.94 -39.17
CA ARG A 28 15.64 22.05 -38.73
C ARG A 28 14.62 22.77 -37.82
N CYS A 29 15.06 23.69 -36.96
CA CYS A 29 14.14 24.56 -36.22
C CYS A 29 13.38 25.53 -37.13
N CYS A 30 14.02 26.07 -38.17
CA CYS A 30 13.32 26.90 -39.15
C CYS A 30 12.23 26.12 -39.90
N LEU A 31 12.49 24.87 -40.31
CA LEU A 31 11.48 23.99 -40.93
C LEU A 31 10.30 23.74 -39.98
N ARG A 32 10.57 23.52 -38.69
CA ARG A 32 9.52 23.37 -37.65
C ARG A 32 8.66 24.62 -37.53
N PHE A 33 9.28 25.79 -37.55
CA PHE A 33 8.58 27.08 -37.49
C PHE A 33 7.78 27.37 -38.77
N ALA A 34 8.23 26.83 -39.91
CA ALA A 34 7.49 26.86 -41.17
C ALA A 34 6.28 25.89 -41.19
N GLY A 35 6.10 25.07 -40.16
CA GLY A 35 5.02 24.10 -40.06
C GLY A 35 5.17 22.90 -41.01
N ILE A 36 6.39 22.63 -41.50
CA ILE A 36 6.66 21.51 -42.40
C ILE A 36 6.64 20.21 -41.57
N ASP A 37 5.69 19.34 -41.86
CA ASP A 37 5.47 18.06 -41.22
C ASP A 37 6.06 16.87 -42.00
N ASP A 38 6.57 17.11 -43.22
CA ASP A 38 7.35 16.11 -43.97
C ASP A 38 8.70 15.84 -43.29
N LEU A 39 8.82 14.65 -42.71
CA LEU A 39 9.96 14.22 -41.91
C LEU A 39 11.17 13.82 -42.74
N ALA A 40 10.98 13.40 -43.99
CA ALA A 40 12.08 13.03 -44.89
C ALA A 40 13.03 14.21 -45.08
N VAL A 41 12.47 15.42 -45.06
CA VAL A 41 13.18 16.68 -45.15
C VAL A 41 14.13 16.90 -43.95
N TYR A 42 13.74 16.47 -42.76
CA TYR A 42 14.56 16.61 -41.55
C TYR A 42 15.76 15.66 -41.54
N ALA A 43 15.66 14.52 -42.23
CA ALA A 43 16.73 13.54 -42.40
C ALA A 43 17.76 13.94 -43.47
N CYS A 44 17.53 15.00 -44.24
CA CYS A 44 18.51 15.50 -45.21
C CYS A 44 19.84 15.88 -44.53
N SER A 45 20.95 15.67 -45.23
CA SER A 45 22.27 16.09 -44.74
C SER A 45 22.38 17.60 -44.69
N LYS A 46 23.27 18.11 -43.83
CA LYS A 46 23.56 19.56 -43.74
C LYS A 46 23.82 20.20 -45.10
N LYS A 47 24.58 19.54 -45.97
CA LYS A 47 24.90 20.03 -47.32
C LYS A 47 23.64 20.23 -48.17
N LYS A 48 22.79 19.19 -48.26
CA LYS A 48 21.52 19.27 -48.99
C LYS A 48 20.62 20.38 -48.46
N MET A 49 20.64 20.62 -47.14
CA MET A 49 19.88 21.71 -46.55
C MET A 49 20.37 23.09 -46.96
N MET A 50 21.68 23.31 -46.90
CA MET A 50 22.26 24.59 -47.30
C MET A 50 22.04 24.87 -48.79
N ASP A 51 22.20 23.87 -49.65
CA ASP A 51 21.99 24.00 -51.09
C ASP A 51 20.54 24.42 -51.41
N ALA A 52 19.54 23.80 -50.77
CA ALA A 52 18.13 24.14 -50.97
C ALA A 52 17.78 25.55 -50.45
N VAL A 53 18.37 25.97 -49.33
CA VAL A 53 18.18 27.32 -48.78
C VAL A 53 18.79 28.38 -49.69
N HIS A 54 19.99 28.13 -50.22
CA HIS A 54 20.64 29.03 -51.16
C HIS A 54 19.78 29.24 -52.42
N MET A 55 19.22 28.15 -52.96
CA MET A 55 18.28 28.23 -54.08
C MET A 55 17.01 29.02 -53.72
N PHE A 56 16.44 28.77 -52.54
CA PHE A 56 15.24 29.47 -52.07
C PHE A 56 15.46 30.98 -51.88
N PHE A 57 16.61 31.39 -51.35
CA PHE A 57 16.99 32.81 -51.23
C PHE A 57 17.20 33.46 -52.60
N LYS A 58 17.88 32.76 -53.52
CA LYS A 58 18.08 33.22 -54.89
C LYS A 58 16.76 33.45 -55.63
N GLU A 59 15.81 32.52 -55.51
CA GLU A 59 14.47 32.64 -56.11
C GLU A 59 13.66 33.79 -55.52
N SER A 60 13.88 34.09 -54.24
CA SER A 60 13.14 35.14 -53.52
C SER A 60 13.80 36.52 -53.60
N GLY A 61 14.92 36.65 -54.31
CA GLY A 61 15.67 37.92 -54.42
C GLY A 61 16.29 38.40 -53.10
N VAL A 62 16.54 37.49 -52.15
CA VAL A 62 17.14 37.82 -50.85
C VAL A 62 18.64 37.56 -50.89
N GLU A 63 19.45 38.58 -50.62
CA GLU A 63 20.91 38.42 -50.55
C GLU A 63 21.31 37.57 -49.33
N GLU A 64 22.02 36.48 -49.59
CA GLU A 64 22.51 35.58 -48.55
C GLU A 64 23.72 36.21 -47.84
N CYS A 65 23.63 36.38 -46.53
CA CYS A 65 24.77 36.75 -45.70
C CYS A 65 25.61 35.49 -45.41
N LYS A 66 26.96 35.57 -45.37
CA LYS A 66 27.84 34.44 -45.01
C LYS A 66 27.38 33.81 -43.70
N MET A 67 26.64 32.70 -43.79
CA MET A 67 26.00 32.08 -42.64
C MET A 67 27.05 31.30 -41.86
N GLN A 68 27.47 31.84 -40.72
CA GLN A 68 28.43 31.17 -39.85
C GLN A 68 27.82 29.90 -39.25
N GLU A 69 28.66 28.87 -39.11
CA GLU A 69 28.29 27.61 -38.51
C GLU A 69 27.82 27.82 -37.07
N VAL A 70 26.60 27.37 -36.77
CA VAL A 70 26.00 27.53 -35.45
C VAL A 70 26.26 26.26 -34.65
N LEU A 71 27.22 26.30 -33.72
CA LEU A 71 27.53 25.16 -32.84
C LEU A 71 26.32 24.81 -31.95
N GLY A 72 25.67 25.81 -31.34
CA GLY A 72 24.47 25.65 -30.51
C GLY A 72 23.28 26.48 -31.00
N CYS A 73 22.19 25.81 -31.36
CA CYS A 73 20.95 26.47 -31.81
C CYS A 73 20.33 27.28 -30.66
N THR A 74 19.95 28.53 -30.89
CA THR A 74 19.30 29.37 -29.86
C THR A 74 17.95 28.80 -29.38
N CYS A 75 17.28 28.01 -30.20
CA CYS A 75 16.02 27.34 -29.87
C CYS A 75 16.23 25.94 -29.27
N CYS A 76 16.76 24.99 -30.05
CA CYS A 76 16.87 23.59 -29.63
C CYS A 76 18.19 23.23 -28.96
N LEU A 77 19.06 24.20 -28.68
CA LEU A 77 20.38 24.01 -28.04
C LEU A 77 21.38 23.18 -28.85
N GLY A 78 21.03 22.73 -30.05
CA GLY A 78 21.83 21.79 -30.83
C GLY A 78 21.32 20.35 -30.81
N ILE A 79 20.15 20.10 -30.19
CA ILE A 79 19.51 18.78 -30.14
C ILE A 79 19.24 18.22 -31.54
N LEU A 80 18.94 19.08 -32.53
CA LEU A 80 18.68 18.68 -33.91
C LEU A 80 19.95 18.69 -34.80
N ASN A 81 21.14 18.73 -34.20
CA ASN A 81 22.40 18.67 -34.93
C ASN A 81 22.71 17.22 -35.33
N GLU A 82 23.21 17.03 -36.55
CA GLU A 82 23.58 15.72 -37.11
C GLU A 82 24.67 15.05 -36.26
N ALA A 83 25.74 15.79 -35.91
CA ALA A 83 26.82 15.28 -35.07
C ALA A 83 26.36 14.86 -33.67
N PHE A 84 25.31 15.49 -33.14
CA PHE A 84 24.73 15.11 -31.85
C PHE A 84 23.96 13.79 -31.96
N HIS A 85 23.20 13.59 -33.03
CA HIS A 85 22.52 12.32 -33.28
C HIS A 85 23.51 11.16 -33.51
N GLU A 86 24.59 11.39 -34.26
CA GLU A 86 25.64 10.38 -34.47
C GLU A 86 26.26 9.92 -33.15
N LYS A 87 26.57 10.86 -32.25
CA LYS A 87 27.07 10.54 -30.91
C LYS A 87 26.05 9.72 -30.11
N MET A 88 24.78 10.13 -30.12
CA MET A 88 23.71 9.39 -29.43
C MET A 88 23.56 7.97 -29.97
N LEU A 89 23.63 7.79 -31.29
CA LEU A 89 23.55 6.48 -31.94
C LEU A 89 24.75 5.61 -31.62
N ALA A 90 25.95 6.18 -31.52
CA ALA A 90 27.14 5.47 -31.07
C ALA A 90 27.01 4.99 -29.61
N ASP A 91 26.46 5.82 -28.71
CA ASP A 91 26.19 5.44 -27.32
C ASP A 91 25.15 4.30 -27.25
N VAL A 92 24.09 4.35 -28.08
CA VAL A 92 23.10 3.26 -28.18
C VAL A 92 23.75 1.97 -28.69
N GLN A 93 24.58 2.05 -29.73
CA GLN A 93 25.26 0.89 -30.30
C GLN A 93 26.19 0.22 -29.28
N LEU A 94 26.99 1.01 -28.57
CA LEU A 94 27.88 0.50 -27.52
C LEU A 94 27.10 -0.24 -26.43
N LEU A 95 25.94 0.28 -26.03
CA LEU A 95 25.07 -0.38 -25.04
C LEU A 95 24.40 -1.63 -25.62
N ALA A 96 24.03 -1.63 -26.90
CA ALA A 96 23.44 -2.79 -27.58
C ALA A 96 24.42 -3.97 -27.61
N GLU A 97 25.67 -3.71 -28.00
CA GLU A 97 26.75 -4.69 -28.05
C GLU A 97 27.08 -5.28 -26.68
N LYS A 98 26.98 -4.48 -25.61
CA LYS A 98 27.23 -4.93 -24.23
C LYS A 98 26.01 -5.61 -23.57
N GLY A 99 24.81 -5.18 -23.94
CA GLY A 99 23.55 -5.55 -23.31
C GLY A 99 23.09 -6.96 -23.68
N ASP A 100 23.17 -7.31 -24.97
CA ASP A 100 22.73 -8.59 -25.54
C ASP A 100 21.28 -8.98 -25.15
N TYR A 101 20.35 -8.03 -25.29
CA TYR A 101 18.94 -8.23 -24.99
C TYR A 101 18.18 -8.83 -26.18
N ASP A 102 17.33 -9.82 -25.95
CA ASP A 102 16.47 -10.44 -26.97
C ASP A 102 15.16 -9.66 -27.18
N MET A 103 15.06 -8.77 -28.15
CA MET A 103 13.81 -8.00 -28.36
C MET A 103 13.27 -8.17 -29.77
N LYS A 104 11.94 -8.23 -29.88
CA LYS A 104 11.22 -8.14 -31.16
C LYS A 104 10.73 -6.72 -31.44
N VAL A 105 10.43 -5.99 -30.37
CA VAL A 105 9.83 -4.67 -30.40
C VAL A 105 10.49 -3.82 -29.31
N PHE A 106 10.77 -2.55 -29.57
CA PHE A 106 11.32 -1.61 -28.58
C PHE A 106 10.56 -0.29 -28.58
N SER A 107 10.55 0.44 -27.47
CA SER A 107 10.00 1.80 -27.40
C SER A 107 11.10 2.84 -27.25
N LEU A 108 10.96 3.99 -27.92
CA LEU A 108 11.94 5.08 -27.89
C LEU A 108 11.47 6.24 -27.00
N ASN A 109 12.11 6.38 -25.84
CA ASN A 109 11.73 7.30 -24.78
C ASN A 109 12.74 8.43 -24.58
N ILE A 110 12.60 9.45 -25.43
CA ILE A 110 13.37 10.69 -25.36
C ILE A 110 12.74 11.68 -24.38
N LYS A 111 13.57 12.17 -23.45
CA LYS A 111 13.30 13.29 -22.55
C LYS A 111 14.16 14.47 -22.98
N LEU A 112 13.51 15.64 -23.13
CA LEU A 112 14.15 16.88 -23.59
C LEU A 112 14.37 17.83 -22.41
N PRO A 113 15.38 18.72 -22.47
CA PRO A 113 15.51 19.84 -21.55
C PRO A 113 14.25 20.71 -21.63
N SER A 114 13.62 20.98 -20.50
CA SER A 114 12.37 21.76 -20.44
C SER A 114 12.56 23.20 -20.93
N VAL A 115 13.79 23.74 -20.84
CA VAL A 115 14.17 25.05 -21.39
C VAL A 115 13.95 25.19 -22.90
N VAL A 116 13.93 24.09 -23.66
CA VAL A 116 13.64 24.13 -25.11
C VAL A 116 12.26 24.72 -25.36
N LEU A 117 11.29 24.43 -24.48
CA LEU A 117 9.95 25.01 -24.56
C LEU A 117 9.95 26.53 -24.30
N LEU A 118 10.70 26.98 -23.29
CA LEU A 118 10.83 28.41 -22.97
C LEU A 118 11.50 29.17 -24.11
N ARG A 119 12.63 28.66 -24.61
CA ARG A 119 13.39 29.27 -25.70
C ARG A 119 12.58 29.33 -26.98
N GLU A 120 11.86 28.27 -27.32
CA GLU A 120 10.93 28.28 -28.46
C GLU A 120 9.83 29.33 -28.29
N TYR A 121 9.16 29.35 -27.13
CA TYR A 121 8.09 30.32 -26.84
C TYR A 121 8.58 31.76 -26.97
N SER A 122 9.70 32.09 -26.32
CA SER A 122 10.31 33.42 -26.35
C SER A 122 10.74 33.83 -27.76
N LEU A 123 11.37 32.92 -28.50
CA LEU A 123 11.86 33.19 -29.84
C LEU A 123 10.73 33.37 -30.85
N LEU A 124 9.69 32.54 -30.80
CA LEU A 124 8.51 32.70 -31.66
C LEU A 124 7.76 34.00 -31.34
N HIS A 125 7.68 34.38 -30.07
CA HIS A 125 7.10 35.68 -29.68
C HIS A 125 7.87 36.84 -30.35
N PHE A 126 9.20 36.86 -30.24
CA PHE A 126 10.04 37.88 -30.88
C PHE A 126 9.91 37.90 -32.40
N LEU A 127 10.03 36.74 -33.04
CA LEU A 127 9.99 36.64 -34.51
C LEU A 127 8.64 37.07 -35.09
N ARG A 128 7.55 36.82 -34.38
CA ARG A 128 6.19 37.25 -34.77
C ARG A 128 5.93 38.74 -34.60
N SER A 129 6.70 39.42 -33.74
CA SER A 129 6.65 40.89 -33.63
C SER A 129 7.64 41.60 -34.55
N ASP A 130 8.76 40.94 -34.89
CA ASP A 130 9.88 41.55 -35.62
C ASP A 130 9.79 41.35 -37.15
N VAL A 131 9.09 40.31 -37.62
CA VAL A 131 8.91 40.02 -39.05
C VAL A 131 7.43 39.96 -39.41
N ASP A 132 7.02 40.84 -40.32
CA ASP A 132 5.66 40.82 -40.86
C ASP A 132 5.33 39.49 -41.55
N GLY A 133 4.16 38.94 -41.24
CA GLY A 133 3.68 37.69 -41.83
C GLY A 133 4.37 36.42 -41.28
N PHE A 134 5.11 36.49 -40.17
CA PHE A 134 5.69 35.28 -39.56
C PHE A 134 4.58 34.27 -39.15
N PRO A 135 4.77 32.96 -39.37
CA PRO A 135 3.78 31.94 -39.05
C PRO A 135 3.26 31.98 -37.60
N ARG A 136 1.92 32.07 -37.45
CA ARG A 136 1.24 32.01 -36.15
C ARG A 136 0.78 30.60 -35.76
N ASN A 137 0.78 29.67 -36.71
CA ASN A 137 0.44 28.27 -36.48
C ASN A 137 1.40 27.63 -35.48
N LYS A 138 0.95 26.54 -34.86
CA LYS A 138 1.77 25.78 -33.92
C LYS A 138 2.98 25.19 -34.66
N SER A 139 4.17 25.40 -34.10
CA SER A 139 5.40 24.72 -34.52
C SER A 139 5.25 23.21 -34.36
N PHE A 140 5.88 22.46 -35.26
CA PHE A 140 6.04 21.01 -35.09
C PHE A 140 6.83 20.72 -33.79
N ASP A 141 6.68 19.58 -33.08
CA ASP A 141 7.34 19.34 -31.77
C ASP A 141 8.75 18.72 -31.93
N VAL A 142 9.72 19.09 -31.08
CA VAL A 142 11.13 18.63 -31.21
C VAL A 142 11.18 17.13 -30.98
N LYS A 143 10.38 16.65 -30.03
CA LYS A 143 10.26 15.25 -29.68
C LYS A 143 9.72 14.46 -30.86
N ASP A 144 8.77 15.02 -31.61
CA ASP A 144 8.22 14.37 -32.79
C ASP A 144 9.31 14.21 -33.85
N VAL A 145 10.05 15.27 -34.21
CA VAL A 145 11.20 15.18 -35.15
C VAL A 145 12.18 14.05 -34.80
N LEU A 146 12.43 13.81 -33.51
CA LEU A 146 13.35 12.77 -33.04
C LEU A 146 12.74 11.36 -32.99
N LYS A 147 11.44 11.24 -32.66
CA LYS A 147 10.83 9.95 -32.27
C LYS A 147 10.09 9.19 -33.38
N VAL A 148 9.72 9.84 -34.48
CA VAL A 148 8.42 9.57 -35.14
C VAL A 148 7.93 8.12 -35.15
N TRP A 149 6.73 8.04 -34.59
CA TRP A 149 5.66 7.07 -34.77
C TRP A 149 4.83 7.44 -35.98
N ARG A 150 4.91 6.70 -37.09
CA ARG A 150 3.87 6.86 -38.11
C ARG A 150 2.55 6.40 -37.48
N ARG A 151 1.48 7.16 -37.75
CA ARG A 151 0.10 6.74 -37.51
C ARG A 151 -0.15 5.57 -38.47
N TRP A 152 0.12 4.35 -38.01
CA TRP A 152 -0.17 3.13 -38.76
C TRP A 152 -1.67 2.90 -38.71
N ILE A 153 -2.35 3.30 -39.79
CA ILE A 153 -3.63 2.84 -40.33
C ILE A 153 -4.04 3.94 -41.31
N ASP A 154 -3.95 3.66 -42.61
CA ASP A 154 -4.71 4.43 -43.60
C ASP A 154 -6.19 4.40 -43.20
N PRO A 155 -7.02 5.41 -43.54
CA PRO A 155 -8.45 5.42 -43.19
C PRO A 155 -9.23 4.15 -43.58
N ASP A 156 -8.64 3.30 -44.44
CA ASP A 156 -9.18 2.03 -44.93
C ASP A 156 -8.69 0.77 -44.16
N GLY A 157 -7.78 0.88 -43.19
CA GLY A 157 -7.33 -0.24 -42.37
C GLY A 157 -6.22 -1.12 -42.98
N SER A 158 -5.58 -0.71 -44.07
CA SER A 158 -4.52 -1.50 -44.72
C SER A 158 -3.12 -1.31 -44.07
N PRO A 159 -2.31 -2.38 -43.90
CA PRO A 159 -0.92 -2.27 -43.43
C PRO A 159 0.03 -1.91 -44.59
N VAL A 160 0.78 -0.81 -44.43
CA VAL A 160 1.75 -0.34 -45.42
C VAL A 160 3.09 -1.07 -45.23
N PRO A 161 3.81 -1.46 -46.30
CA PRO A 161 5.08 -2.18 -46.19
C PRO A 161 6.16 -1.39 -45.42
N VAL A 162 6.87 -2.13 -44.56
CA VAL A 162 8.00 -1.69 -43.75
C VAL A 162 9.18 -1.29 -44.64
N LEU A 163 9.27 -0.04 -45.10
CA LEU A 163 10.53 0.45 -45.70
C LEU A 163 10.79 1.97 -45.73
N GLU A 164 9.93 2.82 -45.16
CA GLU A 164 10.25 4.25 -45.03
C GLU A 164 10.06 4.73 -43.60
N LEU A 165 10.99 4.32 -42.73
CA LEU A 165 11.20 4.91 -41.42
C LEU A 165 11.82 6.31 -41.60
N THR A 166 10.99 7.35 -41.58
CA THR A 166 11.42 8.76 -41.63
C THR A 166 11.56 9.36 -40.22
N SER A 167 12.37 8.75 -39.35
CA SER A 167 12.80 9.38 -38.10
C SER A 167 14.32 9.40 -38.00
N LEU A 168 14.87 10.38 -37.27
CA LEU A 168 16.33 10.57 -37.20
C LEU A 168 17.06 9.46 -36.44
N LEU A 169 16.37 8.77 -35.53
CA LEU A 169 16.98 7.80 -34.62
C LEU A 169 16.41 6.38 -34.77
N ALA A 170 15.09 6.23 -34.83
CA ALA A 170 14.46 4.91 -34.74
C ALA A 170 14.90 3.90 -35.83
N PRO A 171 15.05 4.24 -37.12
CA PRO A 171 15.55 3.29 -38.12
C PRO A 171 16.97 2.81 -37.86
N SER A 172 17.87 3.69 -37.41
CA SER A 172 19.24 3.31 -37.07
C SER A 172 19.26 2.38 -35.86
N ILE A 173 18.46 2.69 -34.83
CA ILE A 173 18.31 1.85 -33.63
C ILE A 173 17.67 0.49 -33.98
N SER A 174 16.67 0.48 -34.86
CA SER A 174 16.02 -0.76 -35.32
C SER A 174 17.02 -1.69 -36.01
N ARG A 175 17.89 -1.15 -36.89
CA ARG A 175 18.96 -1.94 -37.52
C ARG A 175 19.96 -2.49 -36.49
N MET A 176 20.29 -1.72 -35.45
CA MET A 176 21.16 -2.17 -34.35
C MET A 176 20.52 -3.34 -33.57
N PHE A 177 19.19 -3.37 -33.47
CA PHE A 177 18.43 -4.42 -32.79
C PHE A 177 17.84 -5.46 -33.75
N MET A 178 18.63 -5.92 -34.73
CA MET A 178 18.22 -6.99 -35.66
C MET A 178 16.88 -6.73 -36.38
N ASN A 179 16.62 -5.46 -36.72
CA ASN A 179 15.37 -4.98 -37.32
C ASN A 179 14.14 -5.12 -36.41
N ALA A 180 14.32 -5.00 -35.08
CA ALA A 180 13.21 -4.91 -34.14
C ALA A 180 12.29 -3.72 -34.48
N GLU A 181 10.99 -3.92 -34.31
CA GLU A 181 9.98 -2.88 -34.57
C GLU A 181 10.00 -1.82 -33.46
N CYS A 182 9.92 -0.55 -33.82
CA CYS A 182 9.69 0.50 -32.81
C CYS A 182 8.19 0.52 -32.48
N ALA A 183 7.79 0.36 -31.20
CA ALA A 183 6.44 0.48 -30.62
C ALA A 183 6.27 1.70 -29.65
N ILE A 184 5.05 2.26 -29.45
CA ILE A 184 4.82 3.36 -28.46
C ILE A 184 5.08 2.80 -27.08
N LYS A 185 4.65 1.57 -26.91
CA LYS A 185 4.78 0.77 -25.71
C LYS A 185 5.43 -0.53 -26.13
N SER A 186 6.49 -0.88 -25.43
CA SER A 186 7.13 -2.18 -25.52
C SER A 186 7.63 -2.56 -24.13
N GLU A 187 7.79 -3.86 -23.91
CA GLU A 187 8.47 -4.44 -22.76
C GLU A 187 9.96 -4.05 -22.71
N PHE A 188 10.52 -3.55 -23.83
CA PHE A 188 11.88 -3.00 -23.88
C PHE A 188 11.85 -1.53 -24.29
N ALA A 189 12.56 -0.68 -23.54
CA ALA A 189 12.59 0.76 -23.75
C ALA A 189 14.03 1.27 -23.86
N VAL A 190 14.30 2.00 -24.94
CA VAL A 190 15.50 2.83 -25.07
C VAL A 190 15.17 4.20 -24.51
N LEU A 191 15.72 4.52 -23.35
CA LEU A 191 15.58 5.83 -22.73
C LEU A 191 16.74 6.73 -23.14
N ILE A 192 16.42 7.95 -23.56
CA ILE A 192 17.41 8.97 -23.90
C ILE A 192 17.07 10.24 -23.12
N ASP A 193 17.84 10.54 -22.08
CA ASP A 193 17.70 11.75 -21.28
C ASP A 193 18.67 12.83 -21.78
N ILE A 194 18.13 13.81 -22.50
CA ILE A 194 18.89 14.93 -23.03
C ILE A 194 18.88 16.07 -22.01
N ARG A 195 20.07 16.52 -21.63
CA ARG A 195 20.31 17.57 -20.63
C ARG A 195 21.15 18.69 -21.22
N HIS A 196 21.00 19.88 -20.67
CA HIS A 196 21.81 21.04 -21.01
C HIS A 196 22.04 21.88 -19.75
N ASP A 197 23.23 21.77 -19.17
CA ASP A 197 23.50 22.24 -17.81
C ASP A 197 23.54 23.78 -17.74
N GLU A 198 24.13 24.46 -18.73
CA GLU A 198 24.21 25.93 -18.80
C GLU A 198 22.82 26.61 -18.81
N SER A 199 21.79 25.92 -19.30
CA SER A 199 20.43 26.45 -19.43
C SER A 199 19.45 25.87 -18.42
N ALA A 200 19.93 25.08 -17.45
CA ALA A 200 19.06 24.33 -16.53
C ALA A 200 18.14 25.27 -15.74
N ASP A 201 18.63 26.45 -15.38
CA ASP A 201 17.91 27.41 -14.54
C ASP A 201 17.09 28.45 -15.33
N GLU A 202 17.19 28.49 -16.65
CA GLU A 202 16.46 29.49 -17.46
C GLU A 202 14.94 29.38 -17.30
N VAL A 203 14.41 28.19 -17.09
CA VAL A 203 12.97 27.97 -16.88
C VAL A 203 12.41 28.70 -15.66
N ARG A 204 13.28 29.10 -14.72
CA ARG A 204 12.92 29.93 -13.54
C ARG A 204 12.59 31.38 -13.92
N GLN A 205 12.85 31.80 -15.16
CA GLN A 205 12.37 33.07 -15.71
C GLN A 205 10.83 33.10 -15.80
N ILE A 206 10.16 31.94 -15.84
CA ILE A 206 8.70 31.87 -15.85
C ILE A 206 8.19 32.17 -14.42
N PRO A 207 7.37 33.21 -14.21
CA PRO A 207 6.95 33.63 -12.87
C PRO A 207 6.32 32.50 -12.04
N ALA A 208 5.55 31.61 -12.67
CA ALA A 208 4.91 30.48 -12.00
C ALA A 208 5.89 29.37 -11.55
N ILE A 209 7.11 29.34 -12.08
CA ILE A 209 8.16 28.33 -11.79
C ILE A 209 9.25 28.89 -10.89
N LYS A 210 9.24 30.21 -10.67
CA LYS A 210 10.22 30.91 -9.85
C LYS A 210 10.13 30.42 -8.40
N LEU A 211 11.10 29.60 -7.98
CA LEU A 211 11.45 29.42 -6.58
C LEU A 211 12.34 30.61 -6.20
N ASN A 212 11.81 31.60 -5.48
CA ASN A 212 12.68 32.63 -4.91
C ASN A 212 13.46 32.01 -3.75
N THR A 213 14.78 32.11 -3.77
CA THR A 213 15.65 31.83 -2.61
C THR A 213 15.32 32.69 -1.40
N ALA A 214 14.62 33.82 -1.57
CA ALA A 214 14.06 34.60 -0.47
C ALA A 214 12.92 33.86 0.27
N ASP A 215 12.18 32.97 -0.38
CA ASP A 215 11.03 32.25 0.21
C ASP A 215 11.46 31.09 1.12
N LEU A 216 12.73 30.66 1.03
CA LEU A 216 13.33 29.70 1.98
C LEU A 216 13.66 30.34 3.33
N LEU A 217 13.83 31.67 3.37
CA LEU A 217 14.07 32.41 4.61
C LEU A 217 12.77 33.06 5.16
N LEU A 218 11.75 33.23 4.32
CA LEU A 218 10.47 33.87 4.70
C LEU A 218 9.31 32.88 4.91
N SER A 219 9.56 31.57 4.98
CA SER A 219 8.50 30.56 5.23
C SER A 219 7.95 30.56 6.67
N THR A 220 8.33 31.51 7.51
CA THR A 220 7.76 31.70 8.85
C THR A 220 6.68 32.80 8.89
N TYR A 221 6.61 33.70 7.91
CA TYR A 221 5.68 34.83 7.93
C TYR A 221 5.31 35.25 6.51
N THR A 222 4.33 34.57 5.90
CA THR A 222 3.29 35.11 5.00
C THR A 222 2.70 34.00 4.12
N HIS A 223 1.40 34.09 3.85
CA HIS A 223 0.64 33.12 3.06
C HIS A 223 1.19 33.02 1.63
N ALA A 224 1.83 31.89 1.33
CA ALA A 224 2.50 31.58 0.07
C ALA A 224 1.55 31.25 -1.10
N PHE A 225 2.13 31.37 -2.30
CA PHE A 225 1.57 31.47 -3.65
C PHE A 225 0.63 30.34 -4.16
N PRO A 226 -0.23 30.62 -5.17
CA PRO A 226 -1.31 29.72 -5.62
C PRO A 226 -0.89 28.37 -6.24
N LEU A 227 0.28 28.28 -6.89
CA LEU A 227 0.66 27.08 -7.66
C LEU A 227 1.17 25.93 -6.74
N GLN A 228 1.84 26.29 -5.65
CA GLN A 228 2.32 25.33 -4.64
C GLN A 228 1.13 24.69 -3.91
N GLN A 229 0.11 25.50 -3.58
CA GLN A 229 -1.12 25.06 -2.95
C GLN A 229 -1.97 24.14 -3.86
N GLN A 230 -1.99 24.37 -5.18
CA GLN A 230 -2.72 23.52 -6.13
C GLN A 230 -2.08 22.12 -6.33
N LEU A 231 -0.75 22.02 -6.31
CA LEU A 231 -0.05 20.74 -6.50
C LEU A 231 0.10 19.95 -5.19
N GLU A 232 0.16 20.62 -4.04
CA GLU A 232 0.08 19.95 -2.73
C GLU A 232 -1.35 19.50 -2.39
N GLY A 233 -2.36 20.30 -2.73
CA GLY A 233 -3.78 19.95 -2.51
C GLY A 233 -4.28 18.74 -3.32
N THR A 234 -3.56 18.34 -4.38
CA THR A 234 -3.88 17.14 -5.16
C THR A 234 -3.20 15.87 -4.63
N ARG A 235 -2.27 15.96 -3.67
CA ARG A 235 -1.69 14.79 -3.01
C ARG A 235 -2.65 14.27 -1.94
N LYS A 236 -3.37 13.19 -2.27
CA LYS A 236 -4.14 12.44 -1.26
C LYS A 236 -3.25 11.80 -0.17
N ARG A 237 -1.93 11.61 -0.39
CA ARG A 237 -0.94 11.11 0.59
C ARG A 237 0.49 11.54 0.20
N GLY A 238 1.33 11.91 1.17
CA GLY A 238 2.75 12.31 0.99
C GLY A 238 3.73 11.20 0.61
N ARG A 239 3.30 10.17 -0.13
CA ARG A 239 4.21 9.11 -0.65
C ARG A 239 4.55 9.41 -2.11
N GLY A 240 5.84 9.60 -2.38
CA GLY A 240 6.41 9.78 -3.71
C GLY A 240 7.56 10.78 -3.71
N PRO A 241 8.44 10.77 -4.73
CA PRO A 241 9.52 11.74 -4.87
C PRO A 241 8.97 13.18 -4.86
N PRO A 242 9.75 14.17 -4.41
CA PRO A 242 9.31 15.57 -4.38
C PRO A 242 8.86 16.03 -5.78
N PRO A 243 7.83 16.89 -5.86
CA PRO A 243 7.38 17.43 -7.15
C PRO A 243 8.53 18.11 -7.87
N VAL A 244 8.76 17.72 -9.12
CA VAL A 244 9.74 18.35 -10.01
C VAL A 244 9.08 19.57 -10.64
N PHE A 245 9.38 20.75 -10.10
CA PHE A 245 8.72 22.01 -10.46
C PHE A 245 9.14 22.58 -11.82
N ASP A 246 10.28 22.14 -12.34
CA ASP A 246 10.92 22.56 -13.59
C ASP A 246 10.81 21.51 -14.72
N GLY A 247 10.02 20.46 -14.49
CA GLY A 247 9.82 19.40 -15.47
C GLY A 247 9.10 19.87 -16.74
N PHE A 248 9.35 19.21 -17.87
CA PHE A 248 8.79 19.57 -19.19
C PHE A 248 7.27 19.82 -19.18
N GLY A 249 6.50 18.98 -18.49
CA GLY A 249 5.05 19.15 -18.37
C GLY A 249 4.61 20.34 -17.50
N ALA A 250 5.39 20.70 -16.47
CA ALA A 250 5.13 21.87 -15.65
C ALA A 250 5.41 23.16 -16.45
N VAL A 251 6.54 23.21 -17.14
CA VAL A 251 6.93 24.32 -18.04
C VAL A 251 5.90 24.51 -19.16
N SER A 252 5.47 23.44 -19.81
CA SER A 252 4.45 23.51 -20.87
C SER A 252 3.14 24.13 -20.37
N ARG A 253 2.65 23.72 -19.19
CA ARG A 253 1.43 24.30 -18.60
C ARG A 253 1.63 25.76 -18.20
N ALA A 254 2.76 26.10 -17.59
CA ALA A 254 3.04 27.46 -17.17
C ALA A 254 3.10 28.42 -18.36
N LEU A 255 3.76 28.04 -19.46
CA LEU A 255 3.79 28.84 -20.68
C LEU A 255 2.40 28.99 -21.32
N ALA A 256 1.57 27.95 -21.30
CA ALA A 256 0.21 28.00 -21.84
C ALA A 256 -0.72 28.98 -21.10
N THR A 257 -0.41 29.33 -19.84
CA THR A 257 -1.19 30.31 -19.06
C THR A 257 -0.77 31.76 -19.32
N LEU A 258 0.34 32.01 -20.00
CA LEU A 258 0.83 33.36 -20.26
C LEU A 258 0.04 33.99 -21.43
N SER A 259 -0.67 35.09 -21.14
CA SER A 259 -1.34 35.92 -22.15
C SER A 259 -0.41 36.97 -22.77
N VAL A 260 0.56 37.45 -22.00
CA VAL A 260 1.61 38.40 -22.40
C VAL A 260 2.96 37.86 -21.97
N LEU A 261 4.00 38.06 -22.77
CA LEU A 261 5.36 37.68 -22.42
C LEU A 261 5.86 38.53 -21.22
N PRO A 262 6.17 37.92 -20.06
CA PRO A 262 6.70 38.65 -18.91
C PRO A 262 8.09 39.21 -19.17
N GLU A 263 8.41 40.37 -18.57
CA GLU A 263 9.75 41.01 -18.65
C GLU A 263 10.88 40.12 -18.11
N THR A 264 10.54 39.16 -17.24
CA THR A 264 11.51 38.20 -16.69
C THR A 264 12.00 37.19 -17.72
N ILE A 265 11.26 36.98 -18.83
CA ILE A 265 11.66 36.07 -19.91
C ILE A 265 12.46 36.84 -20.96
N MET A 266 13.73 36.48 -21.13
CA MET A 266 14.60 37.08 -22.15
C MET A 266 14.09 36.75 -23.55
N SER A 267 13.86 37.77 -24.38
CA SER A 267 13.37 37.65 -25.75
C SER A 267 13.99 38.70 -26.68
N PRO A 268 14.74 38.29 -27.73
CA PRO A 268 15.02 36.91 -28.11
C PRO A 268 16.01 36.24 -27.14
N PRO A 269 15.97 34.90 -27.00
CA PRO A 269 16.93 34.18 -26.17
C PRO A 269 18.35 34.32 -26.74
N THR A 270 19.34 34.45 -25.85
CA THR A 270 20.75 34.53 -26.22
C THR A 270 21.31 33.14 -26.57
N ARG A 271 22.36 33.13 -27.38
CA ARG A 271 23.08 31.90 -27.72
C ARG A 271 23.93 31.46 -26.53
N LEU A 272 23.90 30.15 -26.28
CA LEU A 272 24.69 29.49 -25.26
C LEU A 272 25.97 28.90 -25.85
N ALA A 273 26.98 28.71 -25.00
CA ALA A 273 28.29 28.24 -25.41
C ALA A 273 28.40 26.71 -25.46
N THR A 274 27.60 26.01 -24.65
CA THR A 274 27.67 24.55 -24.51
C THR A 274 26.72 23.81 -25.44
N LEU A 275 27.00 22.51 -25.63
CA LEU A 275 26.17 21.58 -26.37
C LEU A 275 25.40 20.68 -25.38
N PRO A 276 24.23 20.14 -25.78
CA PRO A 276 23.50 19.20 -24.95
C PRO A 276 24.29 17.90 -24.76
N ARG A 277 24.00 17.23 -23.65
CA ARG A 277 24.48 15.87 -23.36
C ARG A 277 23.31 14.91 -23.34
N ALA A 278 23.43 13.78 -24.02
CA ALA A 278 22.50 12.67 -23.90
C ALA A 278 23.02 11.64 -22.90
N VAL A 279 22.12 11.06 -22.11
CA VAL A 279 22.37 9.85 -21.33
C VAL A 279 21.44 8.77 -21.87
N VAL A 280 22.02 7.70 -22.40
CA VAL A 280 21.28 6.56 -22.94
C VAL A 280 21.23 5.46 -21.88
N THR A 281 20.04 4.92 -21.63
CA THR A 281 19.85 3.74 -20.79
C THR A 281 18.83 2.81 -21.41
N PHE A 282 18.97 1.51 -21.18
CA PHE A 282 17.96 0.52 -21.54
C PHE A 282 17.19 0.10 -20.31
N GLU A 283 15.89 -0.04 -20.46
CA GLU A 283 15.03 -0.60 -19.42
C GLU A 283 14.17 -1.70 -20.04
N ARG A 284 14.02 -2.80 -19.29
CA ARG A 284 13.13 -3.89 -19.64
C ARG A 284 12.13 -4.12 -18.53
N ASP A 285 10.86 -4.22 -18.92
CA ASP A 285 9.79 -4.67 -18.04
C ASP A 285 10.11 -6.08 -17.51
N SER A 286 9.74 -6.33 -16.25
CA SER A 286 10.01 -7.62 -15.63
C SER A 286 9.41 -8.77 -16.44
N VAL A 287 10.16 -9.86 -16.58
CA VAL A 287 9.71 -11.08 -17.25
C VAL A 287 9.09 -12.02 -16.22
N TYR A 288 7.94 -12.61 -16.54
CA TYR A 288 7.19 -13.42 -15.59
C TYR A 288 7.18 -14.89 -15.99
N MET A 289 7.59 -15.75 -15.06
CA MET A 289 7.42 -17.20 -15.14
C MET A 289 6.40 -17.64 -14.10
N GLN A 290 5.54 -18.60 -14.45
CA GLN A 290 4.61 -19.23 -13.50
C GLN A 290 4.93 -20.71 -13.34
N GLY A 291 4.53 -21.27 -12.21
CA GLY A 291 4.57 -22.70 -11.98
C GLY A 291 3.81 -23.08 -10.72
N ARG A 292 3.95 -24.34 -10.31
CA ARG A 292 3.49 -24.79 -9.00
C ARG A 292 4.63 -25.47 -8.27
N TYR A 293 4.83 -25.12 -7.01
CA TYR A 293 5.84 -25.77 -6.20
C TYR A 293 5.21 -26.79 -5.25
N LEU A 294 5.95 -27.86 -5.02
CA LEU A 294 5.76 -28.88 -4.01
C LEU A 294 6.89 -28.73 -3.01
N LYS A 295 6.55 -28.89 -1.73
CA LYS A 295 7.49 -28.80 -0.61
C LYS A 295 7.35 -30.10 0.19
N PHE A 296 8.35 -30.97 0.10
CA PHE A 296 8.35 -32.28 0.74
C PHE A 296 9.03 -32.26 2.11
N GLN A 297 10.05 -31.42 2.26
CA GLN A 297 10.80 -31.29 3.51
C GLN A 297 10.16 -30.25 4.45
N ARG A 298 10.04 -30.60 5.73
CA ARG A 298 9.73 -29.66 6.82
C ARG A 298 11.01 -28.95 7.27
N GLY A 299 10.92 -27.73 7.77
CA GLY A 299 12.08 -26.94 8.20
C GLY A 299 12.60 -25.95 7.14
N ILE A 300 11.98 -25.89 5.96
CA ILE A 300 12.30 -24.92 4.89
C ILE A 300 11.24 -23.82 4.89
N SER A 301 11.64 -22.56 4.98
CA SER A 301 10.69 -21.44 4.89
C SER A 301 10.26 -21.20 3.45
N GLN A 302 9.11 -20.55 3.22
CA GLN A 302 8.69 -20.24 1.85
C GLN A 302 9.56 -19.15 1.21
N THR A 303 9.96 -18.15 2.00
CA THR A 303 10.84 -17.04 1.60
C THR A 303 12.03 -16.98 2.56
N PRO A 304 13.14 -16.31 2.21
CA PRO A 304 14.30 -16.17 3.10
C PRO A 304 13.87 -15.71 4.50
N TRP A 305 14.26 -16.46 5.53
CA TRP A 305 13.90 -16.15 6.90
C TRP A 305 15.04 -15.38 7.56
N ILE A 306 14.90 -14.05 7.54
CA ILE A 306 15.84 -13.11 8.13
C ILE A 306 15.15 -12.41 9.32
N LEU A 307 15.81 -12.38 10.46
CA LEU A 307 15.37 -11.69 11.68
C LEU A 307 16.52 -10.80 12.14
N ASP A 308 16.27 -9.49 12.29
CA ASP A 308 17.27 -8.51 12.73
C ASP A 308 18.59 -8.54 11.94
N GLY A 309 18.50 -8.83 10.63
CA GLY A 309 19.65 -8.95 9.73
C GLY A 309 20.33 -10.33 9.73
N GLU A 310 20.00 -11.19 10.68
CA GLU A 310 20.54 -12.55 10.76
C GLU A 310 19.66 -13.58 10.06
N ARG A 311 20.30 -14.51 9.35
CA ARG A 311 19.61 -15.57 8.61
C ARG A 311 19.34 -16.76 9.52
N MET A 312 18.06 -17.04 9.76
CA MET A 312 17.61 -18.11 10.67
C MET A 312 17.54 -19.50 10.02
N GLY A 313 17.30 -19.55 8.71
CA GLY A 313 17.11 -20.78 7.94
C GLY A 313 18.17 -20.95 6.84
N LYS A 314 18.60 -22.19 6.59
CA LYS A 314 19.62 -22.49 5.57
C LYS A 314 19.20 -22.16 4.14
N SER A 315 17.91 -22.29 3.82
CA SER A 315 17.35 -22.08 2.49
C SER A 315 15.84 -21.78 2.56
N SER A 316 15.25 -21.43 1.43
CA SER A 316 13.82 -21.19 1.28
C SER A 316 13.30 -21.70 -0.07
N VAL A 317 11.99 -21.93 -0.18
CA VAL A 317 11.35 -22.32 -1.45
C VAL A 317 11.64 -21.31 -2.56
N GLU A 318 11.62 -20.02 -2.21
CA GLU A 318 12.00 -18.92 -3.10
C GLU A 318 13.41 -19.09 -3.65
N GLU A 319 14.41 -19.32 -2.80
CA GLU A 319 15.81 -19.46 -3.23
C GLU A 319 16.02 -20.75 -4.03
N CYS A 320 15.41 -21.87 -3.61
CA CYS A 320 15.43 -23.15 -4.32
C CYS A 320 15.00 -23.01 -5.78
N ILE A 321 14.09 -22.08 -6.09
CA ILE A 321 13.55 -21.88 -7.43
C ILE A 321 14.28 -20.72 -8.13
N GLY A 322 14.36 -19.57 -7.47
CA GLY A 322 14.83 -18.32 -8.06
C GLY A 322 16.31 -18.32 -8.41
N GLU A 323 17.17 -18.87 -7.55
CA GLU A 323 18.63 -18.90 -7.80
C GLU A 323 18.99 -19.74 -9.03
N ILE A 324 18.22 -20.80 -9.29
CA ILE A 324 18.43 -21.69 -10.44
C ILE A 324 17.74 -21.16 -11.69
N ALA A 325 16.58 -20.54 -11.55
CA ALA A 325 15.83 -19.98 -12.68
C ALA A 325 16.50 -18.71 -13.23
N LEU A 326 17.07 -17.85 -12.37
CA LEU A 326 17.61 -16.55 -12.75
C LEU A 326 18.65 -16.62 -13.90
N PRO A 327 19.63 -17.55 -13.91
CA PRO A 327 20.58 -17.68 -15.01
C PRO A 327 19.97 -18.03 -16.38
N PHE A 328 18.84 -18.75 -16.43
CA PHE A 328 18.17 -19.07 -17.70
C PHE A 328 17.66 -17.82 -18.42
N PHE A 329 17.27 -16.80 -17.66
CA PHE A 329 16.81 -15.51 -18.17
C PHE A 329 17.94 -14.46 -18.25
N GLN A 330 19.12 -14.79 -17.73
CA GLN A 330 20.23 -13.86 -17.56
C GLN A 330 19.80 -12.54 -16.88
N GLY A 331 18.95 -12.64 -15.85
CA GLY A 331 18.42 -11.48 -15.13
C GLY A 331 19.35 -10.97 -14.03
N SER A 332 19.14 -9.72 -13.61
CA SER A 332 19.89 -9.10 -12.50
C SER A 332 19.37 -9.47 -11.12
N GLY A 333 18.11 -9.90 -11.03
CA GLY A 333 17.48 -10.33 -9.79
C GLY A 333 16.07 -10.87 -10.03
N TYR A 334 15.41 -11.30 -8.96
CA TYR A 334 14.04 -11.81 -9.04
C TYR A 334 13.20 -11.44 -7.83
N LYS A 335 11.88 -11.52 -7.98
CA LYS A 335 10.91 -11.46 -6.89
C LYS A 335 10.00 -12.68 -6.96
N PHE A 336 9.80 -13.33 -5.82
CA PHE A 336 8.98 -14.51 -5.72
C PHE A 336 7.60 -14.20 -5.13
N HIS A 337 6.57 -14.54 -5.89
CA HIS A 337 5.17 -14.27 -5.56
C HIS A 337 4.38 -15.56 -5.47
N THR A 338 3.47 -15.67 -4.50
CA THR A 338 2.68 -16.89 -4.29
C THR A 338 1.24 -16.62 -3.89
N ALA A 339 0.35 -17.56 -4.23
CA ALA A 339 -1.05 -17.54 -3.80
C ALA A 339 -1.19 -18.02 -2.34
N GLY A 340 -0.71 -17.23 -1.39
CA GLY A 340 -0.66 -17.52 0.04
C GLY A 340 0.58 -18.29 0.48
N ARG A 341 0.65 -18.62 1.77
CA ARG A 341 1.86 -19.16 2.42
C ARG A 341 1.53 -20.31 3.36
N GLU A 342 2.49 -21.19 3.57
CA GLU A 342 2.49 -22.22 4.61
C GLU A 342 3.61 -21.97 5.64
N ASP A 343 3.42 -22.52 6.84
CA ASP A 343 4.44 -22.47 7.89
C ASP A 343 5.68 -23.31 7.52
N ILE A 344 6.81 -23.03 8.17
CA ILE A 344 8.10 -23.72 7.95
C ILE A 344 8.01 -25.24 8.14
N ASP A 345 7.19 -25.67 9.10
CA ASP A 345 6.96 -27.06 9.45
C ASP A 345 5.91 -27.74 8.57
N VAL A 346 5.27 -27.05 7.61
CA VAL A 346 4.20 -27.60 6.77
C VAL A 346 4.74 -28.00 5.39
N ARG A 347 4.27 -29.17 4.89
CA ARG A 347 4.55 -29.66 3.53
C ARG A 347 3.48 -29.17 2.55
N MET A 348 3.86 -28.95 1.29
CA MET A 348 2.94 -28.63 0.19
C MET A 348 2.95 -29.76 -0.83
N LEU A 349 1.83 -30.49 -0.91
CA LEU A 349 1.70 -31.72 -1.70
C LEU A 349 0.62 -31.56 -2.79
N GLY A 350 0.20 -32.69 -3.37
CA GLY A 350 -0.88 -32.74 -4.36
C GLY A 350 -0.49 -32.01 -5.64
N ASN A 351 -1.33 -31.06 -6.06
CA ASN A 351 -1.07 -30.25 -7.26
C ASN A 351 -0.08 -29.09 -7.02
N GLY A 352 0.42 -28.92 -5.80
CA GLY A 352 1.33 -27.84 -5.44
C GLY A 352 0.68 -26.46 -5.38
N ARG A 353 1.42 -25.51 -4.81
CA ARG A 353 1.01 -24.11 -4.68
C ARG A 353 1.43 -23.33 -5.92
N PRO A 354 0.52 -22.54 -6.54
CA PRO A 354 0.90 -21.61 -7.61
C PRO A 354 1.91 -20.57 -7.13
N PHE A 355 2.92 -20.33 -7.95
CA PHE A 355 3.87 -19.24 -7.77
C PHE A 355 4.10 -18.50 -9.09
N ILE A 356 4.56 -17.26 -8.98
CA ILE A 356 5.07 -16.44 -10.07
C ILE A 356 6.45 -15.95 -9.68
N LEU A 357 7.40 -16.10 -10.58
CA LEU A 357 8.74 -15.56 -10.46
C LEU A 357 8.84 -14.38 -11.43
N GLU A 358 9.01 -13.18 -10.86
CA GLU A 358 9.24 -11.94 -11.61
C GLU A 358 10.75 -11.75 -11.73
N ILE A 359 11.28 -11.89 -12.94
CA ILE A 359 12.69 -11.67 -13.26
C ILE A 359 12.91 -10.20 -13.63
N LEU A 360 13.89 -9.57 -13.01
CA LEU A 360 14.26 -8.18 -13.22
C LEU A 360 15.37 -8.09 -14.26
N ASP A 361 15.23 -7.15 -15.20
CA ASP A 361 16.23 -6.83 -16.23
C ASP A 361 16.77 -8.09 -16.94
N ALA A 362 15.86 -8.96 -17.38
CA ALA A 362 16.21 -10.20 -18.06
C ALA A 362 16.80 -9.89 -19.43
N LYS A 363 18.03 -10.34 -19.72
CA LYS A 363 18.57 -10.23 -21.09
C LYS A 363 17.89 -11.19 -22.06
N LYS A 364 17.46 -12.36 -21.55
CA LYS A 364 16.66 -13.34 -22.28
C LYS A 364 15.24 -13.39 -21.72
N ALA A 365 14.28 -12.81 -22.44
CA ALA A 365 12.87 -12.75 -22.06
C ALA A 365 12.05 -13.91 -22.62
N TYR A 366 12.43 -14.44 -23.78
CA TYR A 366 11.67 -15.47 -24.48
C TYR A 366 12.36 -16.83 -24.33
N LEU A 367 11.80 -17.68 -23.47
CA LEU A 367 12.15 -19.10 -23.38
C LEU A 367 11.11 -19.93 -24.12
N ASP A 368 11.56 -20.94 -24.87
CA ASP A 368 10.67 -21.95 -25.44
C ASP A 368 10.26 -23.01 -24.39
N GLN A 369 9.36 -23.93 -24.76
CA GLN A 369 8.91 -24.96 -23.82
C GLN A 369 10.03 -25.95 -23.44
N SER A 370 10.97 -26.25 -24.35
CA SER A 370 12.12 -27.13 -24.07
C SER A 370 13.05 -26.51 -23.03
N GLU A 371 13.24 -25.20 -23.07
CA GLU A 371 14.00 -24.45 -22.09
C GLU A 371 13.30 -24.41 -20.73
N TYR A 372 11.98 -24.21 -20.70
CA TYR A 372 11.20 -24.34 -19.46
C TYR A 372 11.29 -25.75 -18.87
N ASP A 373 11.30 -26.80 -19.69
CA ASP A 373 11.43 -28.18 -19.25
C ASP A 373 12.83 -28.45 -18.67
N LYS A 374 13.88 -27.90 -19.29
CA LYS A 374 15.26 -27.93 -18.76
C LYS A 374 15.37 -27.19 -17.44
N LEU A 375 14.77 -26.00 -17.32
CA LEU A 375 14.72 -25.21 -16.09
C LEU A 375 14.00 -26.00 -14.98
N GLN A 376 12.83 -26.55 -15.29
CA GLN A 376 12.07 -27.39 -14.36
C GLN A 376 12.89 -28.57 -13.87
N LYS A 377 13.60 -29.26 -14.78
CA LYS A 377 14.49 -30.37 -14.44
C LYS A 377 15.65 -29.91 -13.54
N ALA A 378 16.33 -28.82 -13.89
CA ALA A 378 17.44 -28.28 -13.12
C ALA A 378 17.04 -27.92 -11.68
N VAL A 379 15.89 -27.26 -11.51
CA VAL A 379 15.34 -26.96 -10.17
C VAL A 379 15.03 -28.23 -9.40
N ASN A 380 14.43 -29.23 -10.05
CA ASN A 380 14.02 -30.47 -9.39
C ASN A 380 15.21 -31.35 -9.00
N ASP A 381 16.25 -31.41 -9.83
CA ASP A 381 17.46 -32.20 -9.57
C ASP A 381 18.28 -31.59 -8.43
N ALA A 382 18.44 -30.27 -8.41
CA ALA A 382 19.21 -29.56 -7.38
C ALA A 382 18.53 -29.59 -6.00
N ASN A 383 17.20 -29.71 -5.96
CA ASN A 383 16.41 -29.67 -4.72
C ASN A 383 15.75 -31.02 -4.39
N SER A 384 16.36 -32.12 -4.83
CA SER A 384 15.82 -33.47 -4.66
C SER A 384 15.42 -33.75 -3.20
N GLY A 385 14.19 -34.23 -3.01
CA GLY A 385 13.61 -34.51 -1.69
C GLY A 385 13.15 -33.29 -0.88
N ALA A 386 13.47 -32.06 -1.30
CA ALA A 386 13.11 -30.83 -0.60
C ALA A 386 11.98 -30.07 -1.29
N VAL A 387 12.22 -29.58 -2.51
CA VAL A 387 11.31 -28.74 -3.30
C VAL A 387 11.28 -29.25 -4.74
N LYS A 388 10.09 -29.27 -5.35
CA LYS A 388 9.92 -29.62 -6.76
C LYS A 388 8.98 -28.62 -7.41
N ILE A 389 9.30 -28.17 -8.62
CA ILE A 389 8.39 -27.37 -9.45
C ILE A 389 7.81 -28.20 -10.59
N VAL A 390 6.56 -27.89 -10.92
CA VAL A 390 5.80 -28.52 -11.99
C VAL A 390 5.00 -27.49 -12.77
N ARG A 391 4.68 -27.81 -14.03
CA ARG A 391 3.84 -27.00 -14.93
C ARG A 391 4.42 -25.59 -15.13
N VAL A 392 5.73 -25.51 -15.29
CA VAL A 392 6.45 -24.25 -15.51
C VAL A 392 6.19 -23.76 -16.93
N LYS A 393 5.87 -22.46 -17.06
CA LYS A 393 5.68 -21.78 -18.35
C LYS A 393 5.77 -20.27 -18.19
N SER A 394 5.75 -19.55 -19.32
CA SER A 394 5.63 -18.09 -19.33
C SER A 394 4.33 -17.60 -18.68
N SER A 395 4.35 -16.37 -18.18
CA SER A 395 3.24 -15.71 -17.53
C SER A 395 3.20 -14.22 -17.86
N THR A 396 2.17 -13.54 -17.38
CA THR A 396 1.98 -12.10 -17.56
C THR A 396 1.65 -11.44 -16.22
N LYS A 397 1.83 -10.12 -16.18
CA LYS A 397 1.44 -9.30 -15.02
C LYS A 397 -0.05 -9.41 -14.67
N ASP A 398 -0.92 -9.58 -15.67
CA ASP A 398 -2.36 -9.75 -15.46
C ASP A 398 -2.68 -11.10 -14.80
N TYR A 399 -1.97 -12.16 -15.18
CA TYR A 399 -2.09 -13.45 -14.51
C TYR A 399 -1.70 -13.34 -13.02
N PHE A 400 -0.68 -12.57 -12.69
CA PHE A 400 -0.31 -12.27 -11.29
C PHE A 400 -1.44 -11.58 -10.53
N ALA A 401 -2.06 -10.54 -11.10
CA ALA A 401 -3.19 -9.88 -10.48
C ALA A 401 -4.36 -10.85 -10.22
N GLY A 402 -4.67 -11.72 -11.19
CA GLY A 402 -5.68 -12.77 -11.04
C GLY A 402 -5.32 -13.83 -9.99
N LEU A 403 -4.03 -14.19 -9.88
CA LEU A 403 -3.54 -15.12 -8.87
C LEU A 403 -3.76 -14.58 -7.45
N GLN A 404 -3.47 -13.30 -7.24
CA GLN A 404 -3.63 -12.62 -5.96
C GLN A 404 -5.11 -12.48 -5.58
N ALA A 405 -5.96 -12.05 -6.51
CA ALA A 405 -7.40 -11.94 -6.29
C ALA A 405 -8.05 -13.30 -5.94
N GLY A 406 -7.57 -14.38 -6.55
CA GLY A 406 -8.05 -15.74 -6.27
C GLY A 406 -7.51 -16.37 -4.97
N ALA A 407 -6.52 -15.78 -4.30
CA ALA A 407 -5.90 -16.37 -3.12
C ALA A 407 -6.86 -16.42 -1.91
N ASP A 408 -7.78 -15.45 -1.84
CA ASP A 408 -8.70 -15.22 -0.72
C ASP A 408 -10.09 -15.84 -0.92
N SER A 409 -10.40 -16.33 -2.12
CA SER A 409 -11.70 -16.95 -2.43
C SER A 409 -11.63 -18.47 -2.57
N LYS A 410 -10.45 -19.02 -2.88
CA LYS A 410 -10.30 -20.46 -3.16
C LYS A 410 -10.30 -21.31 -1.89
N LYS A 411 -11.02 -22.43 -1.96
CA LYS A 411 -10.97 -23.51 -0.95
C LYS A 411 -9.55 -24.08 -0.86
N LYS A 412 -9.14 -24.47 0.35
CA LYS A 412 -7.83 -25.08 0.61
C LYS A 412 -8.03 -26.43 1.28
N THR A 413 -7.25 -27.42 0.86
CA THR A 413 -7.31 -28.77 1.41
C THR A 413 -6.07 -29.08 2.23
N TYR A 414 -6.28 -29.74 3.37
CA TYR A 414 -5.23 -30.07 4.33
C TYR A 414 -5.34 -31.52 4.77
N CYS A 415 -4.21 -32.09 5.18
CA CYS A 415 -4.14 -33.40 5.79
C CYS A 415 -3.23 -33.28 7.02
N CYS A 416 -3.78 -33.58 8.20
CA CYS A 416 -3.14 -33.35 9.48
C CYS A 416 -3.08 -34.68 10.24
N VAL A 417 -1.96 -34.96 10.91
CA VAL A 417 -1.94 -36.00 11.94
C VAL A 417 -2.30 -35.31 13.25
N VAL A 418 -3.36 -35.76 13.89
CA VAL A 418 -3.91 -35.17 15.11
C VAL A 418 -3.82 -36.18 16.23
N TRP A 419 -3.30 -35.74 17.37
CA TRP A 419 -3.29 -36.49 18.61
C TRP A 419 -4.45 -36.04 19.51
N SER A 420 -5.09 -36.98 20.18
CA SER A 420 -6.16 -36.78 21.15
C SER A 420 -5.79 -37.43 22.48
N GLU A 421 -5.97 -36.70 23.57
CA GLU A 421 -5.81 -37.23 24.93
C GLU A 421 -6.84 -38.33 25.22
N GLY A 422 -8.11 -38.08 24.89
CA GLY A 422 -9.18 -39.07 24.96
C GLY A 422 -9.06 -40.13 23.88
N VAL A 423 -9.55 -41.34 24.16
CA VAL A 423 -9.62 -42.44 23.19
C VAL A 423 -10.58 -42.07 22.06
N LEU A 424 -10.13 -42.24 20.82
CA LEU A 424 -10.92 -41.98 19.62
C LEU A 424 -11.99 -43.05 19.44
N THR A 425 -13.23 -42.74 19.83
CA THR A 425 -14.38 -43.63 19.63
C THR A 425 -15.07 -43.38 18.28
N PRO A 426 -15.68 -44.41 17.66
CA PRO A 426 -16.41 -44.26 16.40
C PRO A 426 -17.46 -43.13 16.42
N GLU A 427 -18.13 -42.91 17.55
CA GLU A 427 -19.17 -41.88 17.71
C GLU A 427 -18.59 -40.46 17.68
N ALA A 428 -17.43 -40.26 18.32
CA ALA A 428 -16.72 -38.98 18.30
C ALA A 428 -16.23 -38.65 16.88
N ILE A 429 -15.77 -39.67 16.16
CA ILE A 429 -15.31 -39.55 14.77
C ILE A 429 -16.47 -39.24 13.83
N ALA A 430 -17.62 -39.90 14.01
CA ALA A 430 -18.82 -39.61 13.22
C ALA A 430 -19.25 -38.14 13.33
N SER A 431 -19.01 -37.50 14.48
CA SER A 431 -19.28 -36.06 14.68
C SER A 431 -18.35 -35.17 13.84
N ILE A 432 -17.10 -35.59 13.60
CA ILE A 432 -16.17 -34.90 12.70
C ILE A 432 -16.54 -35.16 11.24
N ASP A 433 -16.84 -36.41 10.88
CA ASP A 433 -17.19 -36.78 9.50
C ASP A 433 -18.52 -36.15 9.04
N ALA A 434 -19.40 -35.79 9.98
CA ALA A 434 -20.63 -35.07 9.71
C ALA A 434 -20.43 -33.56 9.44
N ILE A 435 -19.20 -33.02 9.56
CA ILE A 435 -18.93 -31.61 9.32
C ILE A 435 -19.13 -31.28 7.84
N HIS A 436 -20.11 -30.42 7.58
CA HIS A 436 -20.34 -29.80 6.28
C HIS A 436 -20.61 -28.30 6.46
N ASP A 437 -19.82 -27.46 5.77
CA ASP A 437 -19.92 -25.98 5.84
C ASP A 437 -20.03 -25.39 7.26
N LEU A 438 -19.26 -25.94 8.20
CA LEU A 438 -19.23 -25.47 9.59
C LEU A 438 -18.57 -24.09 9.68
N THR A 439 -19.32 -23.11 10.15
CA THR A 439 -18.78 -21.78 10.44
C THR A 439 -18.09 -21.76 11.80
N ILE A 440 -16.84 -21.30 11.83
CA ILE A 440 -16.03 -21.12 13.03
C ILE A 440 -15.68 -19.65 13.24
N GLN A 441 -15.65 -19.23 14.49
CA GLN A 441 -15.16 -17.93 14.93
C GLN A 441 -13.71 -18.08 15.36
N GLN A 442 -12.81 -17.51 14.57
CA GLN A 442 -11.37 -17.65 14.77
C GLN A 442 -10.76 -16.28 15.06
N GLN A 443 -10.32 -16.08 16.30
CA GLN A 443 -9.48 -14.93 16.64
C GLN A 443 -8.12 -15.05 15.98
N THR A 444 -7.42 -13.92 15.86
CA THR A 444 -6.06 -13.92 15.33
C THR A 444 -5.16 -14.77 16.24
N PRO A 445 -4.51 -15.83 15.74
CA PRO A 445 -3.77 -16.77 16.59
C PRO A 445 -2.69 -16.11 17.43
N ILE A 446 -2.46 -16.61 18.64
CA ILE A 446 -1.46 -16.05 19.57
C ILE A 446 -0.09 -15.92 18.89
N ARG A 447 0.35 -16.97 18.19
CA ARG A 447 1.66 -17.04 17.52
C ARG A 447 1.89 -16.03 16.39
N VAL A 448 0.85 -15.33 15.93
CA VAL A 448 0.96 -14.30 14.89
C VAL A 448 0.54 -12.91 15.37
N LEU A 449 0.18 -12.74 16.65
CA LEU A 449 -0.29 -11.46 17.20
C LEU A 449 0.75 -10.35 17.10
N HIS A 450 2.04 -10.68 17.15
CA HIS A 450 3.12 -9.70 16.99
C HIS A 450 3.19 -9.10 15.59
N ARG A 451 2.53 -9.72 14.59
CA ARG A 451 2.56 -9.28 13.18
C ARG A 451 1.19 -8.94 12.61
N ARG A 452 0.10 -9.29 13.29
CA ARG A 452 -1.27 -9.18 12.79
C ARG A 452 -2.16 -8.53 13.83
N THR A 453 -3.03 -7.63 13.36
CA THR A 453 -4.05 -7.00 14.20
C THR A 453 -4.96 -8.06 14.81
N GLN A 454 -5.19 -7.94 16.12
CA GLN A 454 -6.15 -8.76 16.85
C GLN A 454 -7.56 -8.53 16.31
N MET A 455 -8.17 -9.58 15.75
CA MET A 455 -9.57 -9.58 15.32
C MET A 455 -10.11 -11.01 15.24
N THR A 456 -11.43 -11.14 15.36
CA THR A 456 -12.18 -12.38 15.12
C THR A 456 -12.68 -12.40 13.69
N ARG A 457 -12.43 -13.49 12.97
CA ARG A 457 -12.89 -13.68 11.59
C ARG A 457 -13.74 -14.94 11.51
N PRO A 458 -14.96 -14.87 10.93
CA PRO A 458 -15.70 -16.06 10.58
C PRO A 458 -14.95 -16.80 9.47
N LYS A 459 -14.80 -18.12 9.64
CA LYS A 459 -14.19 -19.04 8.65
C LYS A 459 -15.09 -20.25 8.48
N VAL A 460 -14.94 -20.96 7.38
CA VAL A 460 -15.80 -22.10 7.04
C VAL A 460 -14.94 -23.34 6.86
N ILE A 461 -15.31 -24.42 7.53
CA ILE A 461 -14.81 -25.77 7.31
C ILE A 461 -15.84 -26.48 6.43
N HIS A 462 -15.57 -26.52 5.12
CA HIS A 462 -16.48 -27.07 4.13
C HIS A 462 -16.71 -28.56 4.30
N ALA A 463 -15.64 -29.30 4.63
CA ALA A 463 -15.70 -30.74 4.86
C ALA A 463 -14.56 -31.17 5.77
N ALA A 464 -14.82 -32.17 6.62
CA ALA A 464 -13.79 -32.88 7.38
C ALA A 464 -13.99 -34.39 7.23
N LYS A 465 -12.88 -35.14 7.18
CA LYS A 465 -12.90 -36.61 7.22
C LYS A 465 -11.77 -37.12 8.08
N CYS A 466 -12.06 -38.10 8.91
CA CYS A 466 -11.14 -38.68 9.87
C CYS A 466 -10.84 -40.15 9.54
N GLU A 467 -9.57 -40.54 9.68
CA GLU A 467 -9.12 -41.93 9.57
C GLU A 467 -8.29 -42.25 10.82
N VAL A 468 -8.76 -43.19 11.65
CA VAL A 468 -8.10 -43.55 12.92
C VAL A 468 -6.85 -44.37 12.63
N LEU A 469 -5.73 -43.94 13.19
CA LEU A 469 -4.46 -44.67 13.10
C LEU A 469 -4.25 -45.59 14.30
N ASN A 470 -4.64 -45.12 15.50
CA ASN A 470 -4.67 -45.90 16.73
C ASN A 470 -5.58 -45.21 17.77
N LYS A 471 -5.56 -45.68 19.03
CA LYS A 471 -6.40 -45.16 20.13
C LYS A 471 -6.35 -43.64 20.31
N HIS A 472 -5.23 -42.98 19.97
CA HIS A 472 -5.00 -41.56 20.24
C HIS A 472 -4.64 -40.74 19.00
N TYR A 473 -4.33 -41.38 17.87
CA TYR A 473 -3.93 -40.68 16.64
C TYR A 473 -4.95 -40.88 15.53
N MET A 474 -5.27 -39.79 14.85
CA MET A 474 -6.08 -39.78 13.64
C MET A 474 -5.45 -38.95 12.52
N LEU A 475 -5.77 -39.31 11.29
CA LEU A 475 -5.50 -38.52 10.11
C LEU A 475 -6.75 -37.70 9.78
N LEU A 476 -6.65 -36.37 9.93
CA LEU A 476 -7.73 -35.42 9.68
C LEU A 476 -7.53 -34.73 8.33
N ARG A 477 -8.44 -35.00 7.39
CA ARG A 477 -8.50 -34.36 6.07
C ARG A 477 -9.54 -33.25 6.10
N LEU A 478 -9.14 -32.03 5.76
CA LEU A 478 -9.98 -30.84 5.85
C LEU A 478 -10.07 -30.13 4.52
N THR A 479 -11.24 -29.57 4.22
CA THR A 479 -11.42 -28.54 3.19
C THR A 479 -11.94 -27.28 3.86
N THR A 480 -11.22 -26.16 3.74
CA THR A 480 -11.55 -24.91 4.44
C THR A 480 -11.66 -23.75 3.47
N SER A 481 -12.32 -22.68 3.91
CA SER A 481 -12.23 -21.38 3.26
C SER A 481 -10.82 -20.77 3.38
N ALA A 482 -10.54 -19.73 2.60
CA ALA A 482 -9.21 -19.13 2.58
C ALA A 482 -8.87 -18.42 3.91
N GLY A 483 -7.60 -18.50 4.30
CA GLY A 483 -7.09 -17.85 5.51
C GLY A 483 -7.54 -18.49 6.83
N THR A 484 -8.10 -19.70 6.79
CA THR A 484 -8.35 -20.51 8.00
C THR A 484 -7.04 -20.99 8.60
N TYR A 485 -6.87 -20.85 9.91
CA TYR A 485 -5.67 -21.27 10.62
C TYR A 485 -5.90 -22.69 11.17
N VAL A 486 -5.44 -23.68 10.41
CA VAL A 486 -5.79 -25.09 10.65
C VAL A 486 -5.28 -25.63 11.97
N LYS A 487 -4.08 -25.21 12.43
CA LYS A 487 -3.53 -25.63 13.72
C LYS A 487 -4.50 -25.22 14.84
N GLU A 488 -4.93 -23.96 14.81
CA GLU A 488 -5.83 -23.37 15.80
C GLU A 488 -7.26 -23.93 15.71
N PHE A 489 -7.74 -24.33 14.54
CA PHE A 489 -8.97 -25.12 14.43
C PHE A 489 -8.83 -26.51 15.07
N VAL A 490 -7.64 -27.12 15.06
CA VAL A 490 -7.41 -28.41 15.72
C VAL A 490 -7.35 -28.26 17.24
N HIS A 491 -6.48 -27.39 17.77
CA HIS A 491 -6.21 -27.29 19.21
C HIS A 491 -6.99 -26.17 19.94
N GLY A 492 -7.82 -25.40 19.24
CA GLY A 492 -8.69 -24.36 19.81
C GLY A 492 -8.00 -23.06 20.24
N ASP A 493 -6.66 -22.98 20.18
CA ASP A 493 -5.84 -21.84 20.62
C ASP A 493 -6.27 -21.26 21.98
N ARG A 494 -6.47 -22.14 22.98
CA ARG A 494 -6.97 -21.78 24.32
C ARG A 494 -8.35 -21.08 24.29
N GLY A 495 -9.27 -21.60 23.48
CA GLY A 495 -10.64 -21.08 23.33
C GLY A 495 -10.78 -19.90 22.36
N ARG A 496 -9.70 -19.51 21.68
CA ARG A 496 -9.71 -18.41 20.71
C ARG A 496 -10.27 -18.82 19.34
N THR A 497 -10.45 -20.11 19.11
CA THR A 497 -11.13 -20.66 17.93
C THR A 497 -12.29 -21.54 18.38
N ASN A 498 -13.52 -21.19 18.01
CA ASN A 498 -14.72 -21.92 18.39
C ASN A 498 -15.73 -22.02 17.22
N PRO A 499 -16.32 -23.19 16.93
CA PRO A 499 -15.91 -24.52 17.40
C PRO A 499 -14.54 -24.94 16.86
N ASN A 500 -13.90 -25.89 17.55
CA ASN A 500 -12.62 -26.49 17.20
C ASN A 500 -12.70 -28.03 17.34
N VAL A 501 -11.71 -28.76 16.82
CA VAL A 501 -11.72 -30.23 16.84
C VAL A 501 -11.77 -30.78 18.26
N ALA A 502 -11.05 -30.20 19.21
CA ALA A 502 -11.08 -30.62 20.61
C ALA A 502 -12.48 -30.44 21.24
N SER A 503 -13.16 -29.33 20.97
CA SER A 503 -14.53 -29.09 21.44
C SER A 503 -15.57 -29.97 20.74
N ILE A 504 -15.28 -30.49 19.54
CA ILE A 504 -16.17 -31.39 18.80
C ILE A 504 -15.99 -32.83 19.29
N LEU A 505 -14.76 -33.26 19.58
CA LEU A 505 -14.45 -34.58 20.15
C LEU A 505 -14.95 -34.73 21.59
N VAL A 506 -15.21 -33.63 22.31
CA VAL A 506 -15.70 -33.63 23.69
C VAL A 506 -17.11 -33.03 23.76
N LYS A 507 -18.11 -33.87 24.00
CA LYS A 507 -19.52 -33.48 24.09
C LYS A 507 -19.85 -32.79 25.43
N ARG A 508 -19.78 -31.44 25.49
CA ARG A 508 -20.68 -30.47 26.20
C ARG A 508 -20.01 -29.13 26.54
N MET A 509 -20.52 -28.01 26.02
CA MET A 509 -21.45 -27.12 26.72
C MET A 509 -21.93 -25.97 25.81
N GLN A 510 -23.19 -25.61 26.01
CA GLN A 510 -23.94 -24.56 25.36
C GLN A 510 -23.42 -23.20 25.87
N GLU A 511 -22.95 -22.34 24.96
CA GLU A 511 -22.49 -20.98 25.29
C GLU A 511 -23.66 -20.12 25.81
N PHE A 512 -23.52 -19.59 27.02
CA PHE A 512 -24.26 -18.42 27.48
C PHE A 512 -23.27 -17.26 27.58
N GLU A 513 -23.31 -16.35 26.60
CA GLU A 513 -22.70 -15.02 26.73
C GLU A 513 -23.50 -14.20 27.75
N LEU A 514 -22.95 -14.00 28.95
CA LEU A 514 -23.00 -12.75 29.73
C LEU A 514 -22.02 -12.88 30.92
N THR A 515 -20.98 -12.06 30.96
CA THR A 515 -19.97 -11.92 32.05
C THR A 515 -19.67 -13.22 32.83
N TRP A 516 -18.78 -14.07 32.31
CA TRP A 516 -18.39 -15.28 33.03
C TRP A 516 -17.48 -14.96 34.23
N VAL A 517 -17.93 -15.38 35.42
CA VAL A 517 -17.05 -15.62 36.57
C VAL A 517 -16.74 -17.13 36.58
N VAL A 518 -15.55 -17.47 36.12
CA VAL A 518 -14.95 -18.81 36.26
C VAL A 518 -14.64 -19.06 37.74
N TYR A 519 -15.12 -20.20 38.24
CA TYR A 519 -14.79 -20.76 39.55
C TYR A 519 -14.52 -22.26 39.37
N ASP A 520 -13.77 -22.86 40.30
CA ASP A 520 -13.54 -24.30 40.30
C ASP A 520 -14.79 -25.02 40.86
N PRO A 521 -15.46 -25.91 40.10
CA PRO A 521 -16.63 -26.63 40.59
C PRO A 521 -16.33 -27.59 41.76
N THR A 522 -15.05 -27.90 42.02
CA THR A 522 -14.61 -28.68 43.18
C THR A 522 -14.39 -27.82 44.43
N ASP A 523 -14.36 -26.49 44.32
CA ASP A 523 -14.29 -25.57 45.45
C ASP A 523 -15.67 -25.38 46.11
N PRO A 524 -15.87 -25.82 47.37
CA PRO A 524 -17.15 -25.72 48.06
C PRO A 524 -17.65 -24.28 48.25
N LEU A 525 -16.77 -23.28 48.18
CA LEU A 525 -17.12 -21.86 48.28
C LEU A 525 -17.19 -21.15 46.91
N GLY A 526 -16.71 -21.79 45.84
CA GLY A 526 -16.50 -21.17 44.53
C GLY A 526 -17.78 -20.61 43.92
N ALA A 527 -18.87 -21.39 43.95
CA ALA A 527 -20.16 -20.98 43.41
C ALA A 527 -20.77 -19.80 44.19
N MET A 528 -20.68 -19.82 45.53
CA MET A 528 -21.19 -18.75 46.39
C MET A 528 -20.41 -17.44 46.16
N LEU A 529 -19.08 -17.52 46.09
CA LEU A 529 -18.22 -16.36 45.86
C LEU A 529 -18.34 -15.81 44.43
N ALA A 530 -18.63 -16.68 43.45
CA ALA A 530 -18.97 -16.25 42.10
C ALA A 530 -20.24 -15.40 42.07
N LEU A 531 -21.27 -15.75 42.86
CA LEU A 531 -22.48 -14.94 42.99
C LEU A 531 -22.20 -13.56 43.63
N PHE A 532 -21.31 -13.49 44.62
CA PHE A 532 -20.86 -12.21 45.19
C PHE A 532 -20.04 -11.37 44.20
N ALA A 533 -19.23 -12.02 43.34
CA ALA A 533 -18.53 -11.34 42.25
C ALA A 533 -19.48 -10.82 41.16
N LEU A 534 -20.68 -11.40 41.04
CA LEU A 534 -21.77 -10.98 40.14
C LEU A 534 -22.79 -10.03 40.79
N SER A 535 -22.62 -9.71 42.08
CA SER A 535 -23.46 -8.75 42.82
C SER A 535 -23.47 -7.39 42.08
N PRO A 536 -24.63 -6.75 41.92
CA PRO A 536 -24.92 -5.90 40.76
C PRO A 536 -23.96 -4.72 40.64
N LEU A 537 -23.10 -4.79 39.62
CA LEU A 537 -22.82 -3.61 38.80
C LEU A 537 -24.16 -3.23 38.15
N PRO A 538 -24.62 -1.97 38.22
CA PRO A 538 -25.72 -1.50 37.38
C PRO A 538 -25.23 -1.57 35.93
N ASP A 539 -25.42 -2.73 35.32
CA ASP A 539 -25.35 -2.93 33.89
C ASP A 539 -26.76 -2.72 33.32
N ASP A 540 -26.81 -2.18 32.10
CA ASP A 540 -27.88 -1.37 31.48
C ASP A 540 -29.28 -2.02 31.31
N ARG A 541 -29.68 -3.03 32.09
CA ARG A 541 -30.93 -3.80 31.89
C ARG A 541 -31.90 -3.88 33.08
N VAL A 542 -31.95 -2.90 33.98
CA VAL A 542 -33.12 -2.72 34.88
C VAL A 542 -34.21 -1.88 34.20
N ARG A 543 -34.52 -2.19 32.94
CA ARG A 543 -35.69 -1.65 32.22
C ARG A 543 -36.74 -2.70 31.85
N HIS A 544 -36.46 -3.99 32.01
CA HIS A 544 -37.39 -5.05 31.61
C HIS A 544 -38.17 -5.75 32.73
N THR A 545 -37.84 -5.53 34.01
CA THR A 545 -38.57 -6.13 35.15
C THR A 545 -39.56 -5.20 35.85
N ARG A 546 -39.71 -3.94 35.40
CA ARG A 546 -40.77 -3.02 35.91
C ARG A 546 -42.07 -3.02 35.10
N CYS A 547 -42.15 -3.74 33.99
CA CYS A 547 -43.40 -3.87 33.22
C CYS A 547 -44.37 -4.94 33.76
N HIS A 548 -43.94 -5.82 34.67
CA HIS A 548 -44.82 -6.86 35.23
C HIS A 548 -45.51 -6.52 36.56
N ALA A 549 -45.18 -5.37 37.17
CA ALA A 549 -45.81 -4.89 38.40
C ALA A 549 -46.88 -3.80 38.17
N LYS A 550 -47.48 -3.74 36.97
CA LYS A 550 -48.71 -2.98 36.71
C LYS A 550 -49.94 -3.88 36.90
N ARG A 551 -50.12 -4.42 38.11
CA ARG A 551 -51.41 -4.99 38.52
C ARG A 551 -51.47 -5.07 40.04
N LEU A 552 -51.84 -3.96 40.67
CA LEU A 552 -52.64 -3.83 41.90
C LEU A 552 -52.68 -2.33 42.24
N GLY A 553 -53.89 -1.78 42.26
CA GLY A 553 -54.15 -0.35 42.36
C GLY A 553 -54.11 0.18 43.80
N GLN A 554 -54.37 1.49 43.86
CA GLN A 554 -54.68 2.32 45.03
C GLN A 554 -53.49 2.80 45.88
N HIS A 555 -52.92 3.94 45.49
CA HIS A 555 -52.88 5.18 46.28
C HIS A 555 -52.07 6.24 45.52
N GLN A 556 -52.71 6.80 44.50
CA GLN A 556 -52.19 7.91 43.70
C GLN A 556 -52.53 9.22 44.41
N GLN A 557 -51.73 9.67 45.39
CA GLN A 557 -51.71 11.11 45.76
C GLN A 557 -50.58 11.60 46.69
N VAL A 558 -49.61 10.76 47.11
CA VAL A 558 -48.48 11.22 47.96
C VAL A 558 -47.08 11.02 47.31
N ILE A 559 -46.98 10.36 46.16
CA ILE A 559 -45.68 9.95 45.58
C ILE A 559 -45.16 10.91 44.47
N THR A 560 -45.73 12.10 44.30
CA THR A 560 -45.26 13.05 43.27
C THR A 560 -44.18 14.01 43.75
N LEU A 561 -43.91 14.11 45.06
CA LEU A 561 -42.81 14.93 45.60
C LEU A 561 -41.56 14.13 46.03
N GLU A 562 -41.68 12.82 46.26
CA GLU A 562 -40.50 11.95 46.51
C GLU A 562 -39.83 11.44 45.22
N HIS A 563 -40.54 11.42 44.07
CA HIS A 563 -39.97 10.98 42.79
C HIS A 563 -38.87 11.91 42.23
N ASN A 564 -38.87 13.20 42.56
CA ASN A 564 -37.86 14.15 42.04
C ASN A 564 -36.51 14.06 42.78
N ALA A 565 -36.51 13.69 44.06
CA ALA A 565 -35.27 13.49 44.83
C ALA A 565 -34.58 12.14 44.55
N ILE A 566 -35.34 11.12 44.12
CA ILE A 566 -34.81 9.80 43.74
C ILE A 566 -34.27 9.84 42.30
N SER A 567 -34.96 10.52 41.38
CA SER A 567 -34.52 10.72 39.98
C SER A 567 -33.17 11.43 39.86
N CYS A 568 -32.92 12.49 40.66
CA CYS A 568 -31.60 13.15 40.67
C CYS A 568 -30.51 12.28 41.32
N GLY A 569 -30.83 11.52 42.36
CA GLY A 569 -29.87 10.63 43.04
C GLY A 569 -29.38 9.48 42.14
N ASP A 570 -30.27 8.95 41.31
CA ASP A 570 -29.92 7.94 40.32
C ASP A 570 -29.04 8.53 39.22
N LEU A 571 -29.42 9.66 38.62
CA LEU A 571 -28.65 10.33 37.56
C LEU A 571 -27.22 10.70 38.01
N ILE A 572 -27.09 11.18 39.25
CA ILE A 572 -25.81 11.52 39.88
C ILE A 572 -24.97 10.26 40.11
N SER A 573 -25.57 9.14 40.53
CA SER A 573 -24.86 7.87 40.71
C SER A 573 -24.33 7.29 39.38
N TRP A 574 -25.04 7.51 38.27
CA TRP A 574 -24.58 7.15 36.93
C TRP A 574 -23.42 8.04 36.45
N CYS A 575 -23.45 9.35 36.75
CA CYS A 575 -22.33 10.24 36.46
C CYS A 575 -21.05 9.78 37.19
N TRP A 576 -21.17 9.37 38.45
CA TRP A 576 -20.04 8.79 39.16
C TRP A 576 -19.55 7.49 38.52
N GLN A 577 -20.44 6.59 38.10
CA GLN A 577 -20.02 5.33 37.49
C GLN A 577 -19.12 5.55 36.27
N LEU A 578 -19.43 6.57 35.45
CA LEU A 578 -18.58 6.96 34.31
C LEU A 578 -17.21 7.50 34.78
N VAL A 579 -17.19 8.35 35.81
CA VAL A 579 -15.96 8.88 36.40
C VAL A 579 -15.10 7.76 37.01
N SER A 580 -15.71 6.82 37.72
CA SER A 580 -15.05 5.67 38.35
C SER A 580 -14.41 4.74 37.31
N VAL A 581 -15.12 4.46 36.21
CA VAL A 581 -14.58 3.67 35.09
C VAL A 581 -13.42 4.40 34.42
N LEU A 582 -13.54 5.71 34.20
CA LEU A 582 -12.47 6.52 33.61
C LEU A 582 -11.23 6.55 34.52
N LEU A 583 -11.42 6.81 35.81
CA LEU A 583 -10.37 6.82 36.82
C LEU A 583 -9.68 5.45 36.92
N ASN A 584 -10.45 4.36 36.92
CA ASN A 584 -9.90 3.00 36.95
C ASN A 584 -9.04 2.72 35.70
N LYS A 585 -9.49 3.16 34.50
CA LYS A 585 -8.73 3.02 33.26
C LYS A 585 -7.43 3.83 33.27
N ILE A 586 -7.47 5.08 33.76
CA ILE A 586 -6.30 5.94 33.90
C ILE A 586 -5.29 5.30 34.86
N LEU A 587 -5.74 4.92 36.06
CA LEU A 587 -4.88 4.29 37.07
C LEU A 587 -4.28 2.97 36.58
N LYS A 588 -5.06 2.13 35.89
CA LYS A 588 -4.54 0.90 35.26
C LYS A 588 -3.45 1.15 34.23
N LYS A 589 -3.59 2.20 33.43
CA LYS A 589 -2.59 2.58 32.42
C LYS A 589 -1.29 3.05 33.07
N HIS A 590 -1.38 3.79 34.19
CA HIS A 590 -0.22 4.34 34.88
C HIS A 590 0.48 3.33 35.79
N ILE A 591 -0.27 2.52 36.54
CA ILE A 591 0.29 1.56 37.49
C ILE A 591 0.76 0.29 36.78
N ASN A 592 0.02 -0.15 35.76
CA ASN A 592 0.34 -1.30 34.89
C ASN A 592 0.79 -2.58 35.64
N GLN A 593 0.29 -2.81 36.85
CA GLN A 593 0.67 -4.00 37.63
C GLN A 593 0.03 -5.26 37.01
N PRO A 594 0.80 -6.33 36.75
CA PRO A 594 0.28 -7.59 36.24
C PRO A 594 -0.66 -8.26 37.26
N ARG A 595 -1.64 -9.02 36.76
CA ARG A 595 -2.52 -9.88 37.57
C ARG A 595 -1.74 -11.05 38.19
N PRO A 596 -2.27 -11.70 39.26
CA PRO A 596 -1.61 -12.84 39.89
C PRO A 596 -1.38 -13.99 38.89
N VAL A 597 -0.33 -14.78 39.15
CA VAL A 597 0.03 -15.93 38.31
C VAL A 597 -1.12 -16.94 38.30
N GLY A 598 -1.55 -17.37 37.11
CA GLY A 598 -2.70 -18.26 36.96
C GLY A 598 -4.07 -17.56 36.93
N ALA A 599 -4.13 -16.22 36.88
CA ALA A 599 -5.39 -15.51 36.72
C ALA A 599 -6.08 -15.82 35.38
N PHE A 600 -7.40 -16.01 35.41
CA PHE A 600 -8.22 -16.32 34.23
C PHE A 600 -8.33 -15.18 33.20
N MET A 601 -7.97 -13.95 33.58
CA MET A 601 -8.01 -12.76 32.71
C MET A 601 -6.62 -12.17 32.52
N SER A 602 -6.35 -11.66 31.31
CA SER A 602 -5.11 -10.93 30.98
C SER A 602 -5.27 -9.41 31.06
N GLY A 603 -4.15 -8.70 31.22
CA GLY A 603 -4.09 -7.23 31.27
C GLY A 603 -3.85 -6.64 32.68
N PRO A 604 -3.77 -5.30 32.81
CA PRO A 604 -3.46 -4.63 34.07
C PRO A 604 -4.48 -4.93 35.17
N GLY A 605 -3.99 -5.37 36.33
CA GLY A 605 -4.80 -5.82 37.46
C GLY A 605 -5.10 -4.75 38.50
N MET A 606 -4.26 -3.71 38.62
CA MET A 606 -4.38 -2.67 39.66
C MET A 606 -4.92 -1.35 39.09
N PRO A 607 -5.94 -0.71 39.71
CA PRO A 607 -6.78 -1.23 40.80
C PRO A 607 -7.91 -2.16 40.32
N SER A 608 -8.39 -3.01 41.22
CA SER A 608 -9.58 -3.86 40.97
C SER A 608 -10.84 -2.99 40.80
N ALA A 609 -11.46 -3.05 39.62
CA ALA A 609 -12.65 -2.26 39.30
C ALA A 609 -13.88 -2.63 40.17
N HIS A 610 -14.04 -3.93 40.49
CA HIS A 610 -15.16 -4.40 41.31
C HIS A 610 -15.00 -3.92 42.75
N SER A 611 -13.77 -3.99 43.29
CA SER A 611 -13.46 -3.48 44.63
C SER A 611 -13.63 -1.95 44.71
N GLN A 612 -13.14 -1.22 43.70
CA GLN A 612 -13.34 0.23 43.60
C GLN A 612 -14.81 0.62 43.57
N PHE A 613 -15.63 -0.08 42.79
CA PHE A 613 -17.06 0.19 42.70
C PHE A 613 -17.80 -0.09 44.01
N ILE A 614 -17.63 -1.29 44.58
CA ILE A 614 -18.40 -1.70 45.75
C ILE A 614 -17.99 -0.91 47.00
N SER A 615 -16.70 -0.59 47.16
CA SER A 615 -16.21 0.26 48.25
C SER A 615 -16.67 1.71 48.12
N PHE A 616 -16.80 2.24 46.90
CA PHE A 616 -17.45 3.53 46.68
C PHE A 616 -18.91 3.51 47.17
N PHE A 617 -19.67 2.52 46.70
CA PHE A 617 -21.09 2.42 47.02
C PHE A 617 -21.31 2.28 48.54
N ALA A 618 -20.49 1.46 49.20
CA ALA A 618 -20.56 1.30 50.65
C ALA A 618 -20.16 2.57 51.39
N ALA A 619 -19.07 3.26 51.01
CA ALA A 619 -18.69 4.51 51.66
C ALA A 619 -19.80 5.57 51.55
N TYR A 620 -20.37 5.72 50.35
CA TYR A 620 -21.50 6.63 50.13
C TYR A 620 -22.73 6.22 50.95
N MET A 621 -23.13 4.95 50.91
CA MET A 621 -24.31 4.44 51.62
C MET A 621 -24.17 4.54 53.14
N VAL A 622 -22.98 4.27 53.68
CA VAL A 622 -22.71 4.37 55.12
C VAL A 622 -22.84 5.83 55.57
N ILE A 623 -22.21 6.77 54.88
CA ILE A 623 -22.28 8.19 55.24
C ILE A 623 -23.72 8.73 55.09
N TYR A 624 -24.37 8.39 53.97
CA TYR A 624 -25.75 8.78 53.70
C TYR A 624 -26.72 8.25 54.76
N THR A 625 -26.64 6.95 55.10
CA THR A 625 -27.46 6.31 56.13
C THR A 625 -27.14 6.87 57.52
N TRP A 626 -25.87 7.14 57.80
CA TRP A 626 -25.43 7.72 59.06
C TRP A 626 -26.02 9.10 59.32
N LYS A 627 -26.06 9.94 58.27
CA LYS A 627 -26.52 11.34 58.34
C LYS A 627 -28.03 11.52 58.18
N ARG A 628 -28.73 10.64 57.44
CA ARG A 628 -30.14 10.85 57.05
C ARG A 628 -31.17 9.99 57.80
N LEU A 629 -30.80 8.81 58.33
CA LEU A 629 -31.77 7.98 59.07
C LEU A 629 -31.92 8.42 60.53
N ASN A 630 -33.17 8.74 60.90
CA ASN A 630 -33.59 9.17 62.24
C ASN A 630 -33.34 8.09 63.32
N THR A 631 -33.05 8.56 64.53
CA THR A 631 -32.70 7.76 65.71
C THR A 631 -33.80 6.78 66.15
N HIS A 632 -35.03 6.91 65.65
CA HIS A 632 -36.13 5.97 65.92
C HIS A 632 -36.04 4.65 65.14
N ARG A 633 -35.20 4.55 64.09
CA ARG A 633 -34.97 3.33 63.30
C ARG A 633 -33.53 2.81 63.42
N ARG A 634 -33.01 2.73 64.66
CA ARG A 634 -31.62 2.29 64.93
C ARG A 634 -31.31 0.92 64.35
N LEU A 635 -32.23 -0.03 64.45
CA LEU A 635 -32.04 -1.39 63.91
C LEU A 635 -31.86 -1.36 62.38
N GLU A 636 -32.75 -0.71 61.64
CA GLU A 636 -32.63 -0.58 60.16
C GLU A 636 -31.34 0.15 59.75
N LYS A 637 -30.96 1.20 60.50
CA LYS A 637 -29.72 1.96 60.27
C LYS A 637 -28.49 1.07 60.43
N TRP A 638 -28.39 0.33 61.53
CA TRP A 638 -27.27 -0.57 61.78
C TRP A 638 -27.25 -1.75 60.82
N LEU A 639 -28.40 -2.36 60.52
CA LEU A 639 -28.51 -3.46 59.55
C LEU A 639 -28.06 -3.03 58.15
N THR A 640 -28.42 -1.82 57.71
CA THR A 640 -28.00 -1.29 56.40
C THR A 640 -26.49 -1.02 56.34
N ILE A 641 -25.93 -0.42 57.38
CA ILE A 641 -24.47 -0.14 57.46
C ILE A 641 -23.68 -1.45 57.50
N ILE A 642 -24.07 -2.37 58.39
CA ILE A 642 -23.39 -3.68 58.52
C ILE A 642 -23.53 -4.48 57.23
N GLY A 643 -24.72 -4.49 56.62
CA GLY A 643 -24.95 -5.16 55.34
C GLY A 643 -24.10 -4.61 54.19
N ALA A 644 -23.99 -3.28 54.06
CA ALA A 644 -23.15 -2.65 53.04
C ALA A 644 -21.66 -2.98 53.22
N ILE A 645 -21.17 -3.00 54.46
CA ILE A 645 -19.79 -3.37 54.78
C ILE A 645 -19.58 -4.87 54.50
N ALA A 646 -20.50 -5.73 54.93
CA ALA A 646 -20.40 -7.18 54.73
C ALA A 646 -20.35 -7.55 53.24
N ILE A 647 -21.23 -6.98 52.42
CA ILE A 647 -21.23 -7.21 50.96
C ILE A 647 -19.91 -6.72 50.34
N THR A 648 -19.42 -5.55 50.76
CA THR A 648 -18.14 -5.01 50.26
C THR A 648 -16.98 -5.95 50.55
N VAL A 649 -16.90 -6.47 51.79
CA VAL A 649 -15.86 -7.41 52.20
C VAL A 649 -15.97 -8.71 51.41
N LEU A 650 -17.18 -9.27 51.25
CA LEU A 650 -17.41 -10.50 50.50
C LEU A 650 -17.07 -10.35 49.02
N THR A 651 -17.43 -9.24 48.39
CA THR A 651 -17.07 -8.95 46.99
C THR A 651 -15.56 -8.73 46.83
N CYS A 652 -14.89 -8.09 47.80
CA CYS A 652 -13.43 -7.95 47.75
C CYS A 652 -12.74 -9.31 47.91
N TYR A 653 -13.20 -10.12 48.87
CA TYR A 653 -12.68 -11.46 49.12
C TYR A 653 -12.87 -12.38 47.92
N SER A 654 -14.03 -12.34 47.25
CA SER A 654 -14.28 -13.17 46.08
C SER A 654 -13.31 -12.91 44.93
N ARG A 655 -12.85 -11.66 44.74
CA ARG A 655 -11.85 -11.32 43.71
C ARG A 655 -10.47 -11.92 43.98
N ILE A 656 -10.13 -12.10 45.25
CA ILE A 656 -8.87 -12.70 45.70
C ILE A 656 -8.98 -14.23 45.62
N HIS A 657 -10.02 -14.80 46.22
CA HIS A 657 -10.24 -16.24 46.30
C HIS A 657 -10.39 -16.90 44.93
N LEU A 658 -11.11 -16.26 44.00
CA LEU A 658 -11.27 -16.74 42.63
C LEU A 658 -10.06 -16.41 41.72
N ASN A 659 -8.94 -15.97 42.30
CA ASN A 659 -7.67 -15.67 41.62
C ASN A 659 -7.78 -14.63 40.48
N TYR A 660 -8.72 -13.69 40.56
CA TYR A 660 -8.83 -12.62 39.56
C TYR A 660 -7.88 -11.46 39.80
N HIS A 661 -7.60 -11.17 41.08
CA HIS A 661 -6.80 -10.04 41.53
C HIS A 661 -5.96 -10.44 42.76
N SER A 662 -4.80 -9.80 42.93
CA SER A 662 -4.02 -9.92 44.17
C SER A 662 -4.66 -9.09 45.30
N THR A 663 -4.21 -9.35 46.53
CA THR A 663 -4.57 -8.56 47.73
C THR A 663 -4.33 -7.07 47.52
N ASP A 664 -3.18 -6.70 46.95
CA ASP A 664 -2.80 -5.30 46.73
C ASP A 664 -3.74 -4.63 45.72
N GLN A 665 -4.12 -5.35 44.66
CA GLN A 665 -5.01 -4.84 43.61
C GLN A 665 -6.40 -4.55 44.15
N VAL A 666 -6.88 -5.41 45.04
CA VAL A 666 -8.16 -5.22 45.74
C VAL A 666 -8.04 -4.11 46.76
N ALA A 667 -6.98 -4.06 47.57
CA ALA A 667 -6.78 -3.02 48.58
C ALA A 667 -6.71 -1.61 47.97
N VAL A 668 -5.95 -1.42 46.88
CA VAL A 668 -5.89 -0.13 46.17
C VAL A 668 -7.24 0.21 45.53
N GLY A 669 -7.94 -0.80 44.97
CA GLY A 669 -9.31 -0.62 44.50
C GLY A 669 -10.24 -0.10 45.58
N ALA A 670 -10.29 -0.78 46.72
CA ALA A 670 -11.12 -0.41 47.86
C ALA A 670 -10.79 0.98 48.41
N ALA A 671 -9.49 1.32 48.51
CA ALA A 671 -9.04 2.62 48.99
C ALA A 671 -9.49 3.75 48.04
N VAL A 672 -9.23 3.61 46.73
CA VAL A 672 -9.67 4.58 45.72
C VAL A 672 -11.19 4.72 45.72
N GLY A 673 -11.91 3.60 45.77
CA GLY A 673 -13.37 3.58 45.84
C GLY A 673 -13.92 4.29 47.08
N GLY A 674 -13.39 3.96 48.27
CA GLY A 674 -13.80 4.57 49.52
C GLY A 674 -13.55 6.07 49.57
N LEU A 675 -12.33 6.51 49.24
CA LEU A 675 -11.95 7.93 49.19
C LEU A 675 -12.87 8.72 48.26
N THR A 676 -13.08 8.19 47.06
CA THR A 676 -13.94 8.84 46.08
C THR A 676 -15.41 8.83 46.50
N GLY A 677 -15.87 7.81 47.23
CA GLY A 677 -17.21 7.76 47.82
C GLY A 677 -17.45 8.86 48.85
N VAL A 678 -16.46 9.13 49.71
CA VAL A 678 -16.51 10.24 50.67
C VAL A 678 -16.53 11.59 49.95
N VAL A 679 -15.62 11.79 48.99
CA VAL A 679 -15.54 13.03 48.21
C VAL A 679 -16.84 13.29 47.44
N TRP A 680 -17.39 12.25 46.81
CA TRP A 680 -18.65 12.34 46.08
C TRP A 680 -19.82 12.68 46.97
N TYR A 681 -19.92 12.08 48.17
CA TYR A 681 -20.92 12.45 49.15
C TYR A 681 -20.78 13.93 49.55
N ALA A 682 -19.57 14.40 49.83
CA ALA A 682 -19.32 15.80 50.19
C ALA A 682 -19.74 16.76 49.07
N LEU A 683 -19.41 16.45 47.82
CA LEU A 683 -19.84 17.23 46.65
C LEU A 683 -21.37 17.28 46.51
N ILE A 684 -22.05 16.14 46.64
CA ILE A 684 -23.52 16.11 46.59
C ILE A 684 -24.13 16.89 47.75
N ALA A 685 -23.54 16.79 48.94
CA ALA A 685 -24.01 17.51 50.12
C ALA A 685 -23.84 19.03 50.00
N THR A 686 -22.98 19.53 49.09
CA THR A 686 -22.85 20.97 48.78
C THR A 686 -23.77 21.44 47.65
N VAL A 687 -24.28 20.53 46.82
CA VAL A 687 -25.16 20.82 45.68
C VAL A 687 -26.65 20.73 46.06
N ARG A 688 -26.95 20.14 47.22
CA ARG A 688 -28.26 20.20 47.89
C ARG A 688 -28.27 21.31 48.93
#